data_AF-K9XF55-F1
#
_entry.id   AF-K9XF55-F1
#
_cell.length_a   1.000
_cell.length_b   1.000
_cell.length_c   1.000
_cell.angle_alpha   90.00
_cell.angle_beta   90.00
_cell.angle_gamma   90.00
#
_symmetry.space_group_name_H-M   'P 1'
#
loop_
_entity.id
_entity.type
_entity.pdbx_description
1 polymer ?
#
loop_
_entity_poly.entity_id
_entity_poly.type
_entity_poly.pdbx_seq_one_letter_code
_entity_poly.pdbx_strand_id
1 'polypeptide(L)'
;MRAVLMAGGSGTRLRPLTCDLPKPMVPILNRPIAEHIINLLKRHQITEVIATLHYLPEVIRDYFQDGTDFGVDLIYAVEEDQPLGTAGCVKNIAELLNETFLVISGDSVTDFDLTAAIEFHKRKQAKATLVLTRVPNPIEFGVVITDEDYRIRRFLEKPSTSEIFSDTVNTGIYILEPSVLEYLPANQESDFSKDLFPLLLEKGEPMYGYIAQGYWCDVGHLDAYRESQYDGLFGKVKLDFAYTETKPGLWEGQNTYIDPSVEICPPVLIGHNCRIGPRVRIDAGTVIGDNVTIGADADLKRPIIWNGGIVGEDAELRACVIGRGTRVDRRAQVLEGAVVGSLSTVGEEAQISPNVRVWPSKQIESGAILNINLIWGQTAQRNLFGQRGVTGLANIDITPEFAVKLGAAYGSTLKPGSQVMISRDQRSISRMATRSLIAGLMSVGVNIQNLDATAVPMSRTVVPTLGVAGGIHVRLHPDRPDYLLIEFIDNKGVNISKALEKKIEGAYFKEDFRRVQIHEIGNVVYPIQMIDTYCNAFEKNLNVEAIRHSNSKVVIDYTYAVSGAVLPQLLAKFGCDAVVLNASLKQTAVSSVEKEALLQQLGHVVEALRATFGVQVSANGEQLILVDKLGTPIRGEMLTALMVNMILTAHPRGTVVVPIHTSSAVEQIARRHDGKVIRTKASPTALMEASLPSANPNVVLAGSGDMGFIFPQLHPGFDAMFCIAKVIEMLTVQERSLASIRDDDLPQVSHRSYTVRCPWTVKGALMRHLVETHNEENLELVDGVKIRFEDDNWILILPDAGEPLVHLFANSNDRNWVDESLREYRTRVQSFIEQQQGVEAYSNSPQQSIVS
;
A
#
# COMPACT_ATOMS: atom_id res chain seq x y z
N MET A 1 39.38 9.31 -34.91
CA MET A 1 38.40 8.24 -34.72
C MET A 1 37.44 8.66 -33.63
N ARG A 2 36.14 8.67 -33.92
CA ARG A 2 35.07 8.96 -32.96
C ARG A 2 34.53 7.68 -32.32
N ALA A 3 34.01 7.78 -31.10
CA ALA A 3 33.21 6.74 -30.47
C ALA A 3 31.76 7.16 -30.29
N VAL A 4 30.83 6.22 -30.43
CA VAL A 4 29.42 6.40 -30.13
C VAL A 4 29.08 5.61 -28.88
N LEU A 5 28.67 6.31 -27.82
CA LEU A 5 28.20 5.73 -26.56
C LEU A 5 26.68 5.61 -26.60
N MET A 6 26.17 4.37 -26.65
CA MET A 6 24.73 4.12 -26.67
C MET A 6 24.17 4.19 -25.24
N ALA A 7 23.52 5.30 -24.90
CA ALA A 7 23.09 5.61 -23.53
C ALA A 7 21.56 5.84 -23.41
N GLY A 8 20.77 5.48 -24.42
CA GLY A 8 19.31 5.70 -24.46
C GLY A 8 18.44 4.70 -23.68
N GLY A 9 19.01 3.63 -23.13
CA GLY A 9 18.24 2.54 -22.51
C GLY A 9 17.57 2.89 -21.17
N SER A 10 16.28 2.58 -21.03
CA SER A 10 15.48 2.83 -19.81
C SER A 10 15.79 1.90 -18.62
N GLY A 11 16.59 0.85 -18.83
CA GLY A 11 17.13 0.01 -17.74
C GLY A 11 16.10 -0.74 -16.90
N THR A 12 14.94 -1.10 -17.44
CA THR A 12 13.79 -1.67 -16.68
C THR A 12 14.12 -2.89 -15.82
N ARG A 13 15.07 -3.74 -16.24
CA ARG A 13 15.52 -4.94 -15.52
C ARG A 13 16.29 -4.65 -14.23
N LEU A 14 16.87 -3.45 -14.11
CA LEU A 14 17.56 -2.97 -12.90
C LEU A 14 16.63 -2.24 -11.92
N ARG A 15 15.33 -2.13 -12.20
CA ARG A 15 14.38 -1.55 -11.25
C ARG A 15 14.41 -2.35 -9.94
N PRO A 16 14.46 -1.67 -8.78
CA PRO A 16 14.06 -0.27 -8.58
C PRO A 16 15.16 0.79 -8.75
N LEU A 17 16.40 0.43 -9.07
CA LEU A 17 17.56 1.34 -9.13
C LEU A 17 17.51 2.35 -10.28
N THR A 18 16.81 2.02 -11.37
CA THR A 18 16.71 2.83 -12.59
C THR A 18 15.36 3.55 -12.74
N CYS A 19 14.58 3.64 -11.66
CA CYS A 19 13.32 4.37 -11.68
C CYS A 19 13.53 5.89 -11.84
N ASP A 20 14.55 6.44 -11.19
CA ASP A 20 14.92 7.86 -11.20
C ASP A 20 16.35 8.10 -11.73
N LEU A 21 16.93 7.11 -12.40
CA LEU A 21 18.31 7.14 -12.89
C LEU A 21 18.44 6.35 -14.21
N PRO A 22 19.08 6.91 -15.26
CA PRO A 22 19.31 6.15 -16.48
C PRO A 22 20.36 5.06 -16.27
N LYS A 23 20.26 3.95 -17.01
CA LYS A 23 21.13 2.77 -16.83
C LYS A 23 22.63 3.10 -16.85
N PRO A 24 23.15 3.93 -17.78
CA PRO A 24 24.57 4.29 -17.81
C PRO A 24 25.05 5.08 -16.58
N MET A 25 24.12 5.66 -15.82
CA MET A 25 24.41 6.43 -14.61
C MET A 25 24.37 5.62 -13.33
N VAL A 26 23.96 4.34 -13.40
CA VAL A 26 24.01 3.44 -12.24
C VAL A 26 25.46 3.30 -11.77
N PRO A 27 25.78 3.54 -10.48
CA PRO A 27 27.15 3.64 -10.01
C PRO A 27 27.79 2.26 -9.78
N ILE A 28 28.99 2.06 -10.31
CA ILE A 28 29.93 0.97 -10.01
C ILE A 28 31.14 1.59 -9.31
N LEU A 29 31.44 1.15 -8.09
CA LEU A 29 32.50 1.69 -7.22
C LEU A 29 32.40 3.22 -7.07
N ASN A 30 31.15 3.69 -6.85
CA ASN A 30 30.74 5.10 -6.74
C ASN A 30 30.99 5.97 -7.99
N ARG A 31 31.28 5.37 -9.16
CA ARG A 31 31.33 6.07 -10.46
C ARG A 31 30.29 5.52 -11.42
N PRO A 32 29.60 6.36 -12.22
CA PRO A 32 28.70 5.90 -13.29
C PRO A 32 29.35 4.88 -14.23
N ILE A 33 28.58 3.89 -14.74
CA ILE A 33 29.03 2.97 -15.79
C ILE A 33 29.56 3.74 -17.02
N ALA A 34 28.86 4.80 -17.43
CA ALA A 34 29.28 5.66 -18.53
C ALA A 34 30.67 6.29 -18.31
N GLU A 35 31.01 6.62 -17.07
CA GLU A 35 32.31 7.21 -16.74
C GLU A 35 33.43 6.17 -16.90
N HIS A 36 33.20 4.93 -16.47
CA HIS A 36 34.13 3.82 -16.69
C HIS A 36 34.39 3.58 -18.18
N ILE A 37 33.36 3.70 -19.01
CA ILE A 37 33.47 3.58 -20.47
C ILE A 37 34.26 4.75 -21.06
N ILE A 38 33.99 5.99 -20.64
CA ILE A 38 34.76 7.17 -21.09
C ILE A 38 36.24 7.03 -20.71
N ASN A 39 36.54 6.57 -19.49
CA ASN A 39 37.92 6.31 -19.06
C ASN A 39 38.57 5.18 -19.86
N LEU A 40 37.83 4.15 -20.27
CA LEU A 40 38.33 3.11 -21.18
C LEU A 40 38.67 3.71 -22.56
N LEU A 41 37.76 4.49 -23.16
CA LEU A 41 37.98 5.13 -24.47
C LEU A 41 39.21 6.04 -24.44
N LYS A 42 39.33 6.86 -23.40
CA LYS A 42 40.46 7.76 -23.18
C LYS A 42 41.79 7.01 -23.04
N ARG A 43 41.82 5.87 -22.32
CA ARG A 43 43.01 5.01 -22.21
C ARG A 43 43.49 4.50 -23.57
N HIS A 44 42.57 4.35 -24.53
CA HIS A 44 42.86 3.94 -25.90
C HIS A 44 42.94 5.12 -26.90
N GLN A 45 43.11 6.36 -26.40
CA GLN A 45 43.27 7.59 -27.19
C GLN A 45 42.06 7.93 -28.08
N ILE A 46 40.85 7.51 -27.68
CA ILE A 46 39.60 7.89 -28.32
C ILE A 46 38.96 8.98 -27.45
N THR A 47 39.10 10.24 -27.86
CA THR A 47 38.68 11.39 -27.05
C THR A 47 37.47 12.13 -27.59
N GLU A 48 37.03 11.87 -28.82
CA GLU A 48 35.77 12.42 -29.37
C GLU A 48 34.64 11.40 -29.19
N VAL A 49 33.67 11.71 -28.32
CA VAL A 49 32.58 10.79 -27.95
C VAL A 49 31.23 11.42 -28.28
N ILE A 50 30.38 10.69 -29.00
CA ILE A 50 28.99 11.06 -29.26
C ILE A 50 28.10 10.16 -28.43
N ALA A 51 27.36 10.71 -27.46
CA ALA A 51 26.43 9.98 -26.63
C ALA A 51 25.00 10.07 -27.20
N THR A 52 24.38 8.93 -27.50
CA THR A 52 22.97 8.87 -27.92
C THR A 52 22.09 8.67 -26.69
N LEU A 53 21.16 9.60 -26.44
CA LEU A 53 20.36 9.68 -25.22
C LEU A 53 18.86 9.66 -25.54
N HIS A 54 18.07 9.11 -24.63
CA HIS A 54 16.61 9.11 -24.73
C HIS A 54 15.95 9.17 -23.34
N TYR A 55 16.27 8.23 -22.45
CA TYR A 55 15.71 8.21 -21.08
C TYR A 55 16.52 9.08 -20.12
N LEU A 56 15.88 10.09 -19.51
CA LEU A 56 16.48 11.05 -18.56
C LEU A 56 17.81 11.67 -19.05
N PRO A 57 17.85 12.25 -20.28
CA PRO A 57 19.07 12.76 -20.89
C PRO A 57 19.74 13.88 -20.08
N GLU A 58 18.95 14.67 -19.34
CA GLU A 58 19.42 15.73 -18.46
C GLU A 58 20.38 15.21 -17.39
N VAL A 59 20.16 14.02 -16.83
CA VAL A 59 21.03 13.45 -15.78
C VAL A 59 22.44 13.19 -16.30
N ILE A 60 22.56 12.74 -17.56
CA ILE A 60 23.86 12.46 -18.18
C ILE A 60 24.54 13.78 -18.57
N ARG A 61 23.80 14.72 -19.16
CA ARG A 61 24.31 16.04 -19.55
C ARG A 61 24.80 16.84 -18.34
N ASP A 62 24.06 16.81 -17.25
CA ASP A 62 24.40 17.54 -16.03
C ASP A 62 25.69 16.98 -15.38
N TYR A 63 25.90 15.66 -15.46
CA TYR A 63 27.08 15.02 -14.90
C TYR A 63 28.34 15.22 -15.76
N PHE A 64 28.25 14.98 -17.07
CA PHE A 64 29.42 15.01 -17.95
C PHE A 64 29.70 16.37 -18.59
N GLN A 65 28.72 17.29 -18.62
CA GLN A 65 28.83 18.59 -19.28
C GLN A 65 29.38 18.44 -20.71
N ASP A 66 30.42 19.16 -21.11
CA ASP A 66 31.07 19.01 -22.42
C ASP A 66 32.16 17.92 -22.47
N GLY A 67 32.37 17.18 -21.37
CA GLY A 67 33.38 16.14 -21.24
C GLY A 67 34.78 16.63 -20.84
N THR A 68 35.01 17.95 -20.77
CA THR A 68 36.34 18.53 -20.54
C THR A 68 36.97 18.04 -19.24
N ASP A 69 36.18 17.95 -18.16
CA ASP A 69 36.63 17.46 -16.84
C ASP A 69 37.07 15.98 -16.87
N PHE A 70 36.60 15.22 -17.86
CA PHE A 70 36.94 13.82 -18.07
C PHE A 70 38.06 13.65 -19.12
N GLY A 71 38.50 14.73 -19.76
CA GLY A 71 39.57 14.74 -20.77
C GLY A 71 39.12 14.17 -22.12
N VAL A 72 37.85 14.38 -22.48
CA VAL A 72 37.22 13.99 -23.74
C VAL A 72 36.32 15.13 -24.22
N ASP A 73 35.93 15.13 -25.50
CA ASP A 73 34.94 16.03 -26.09
C ASP A 73 33.63 15.26 -26.28
N LEU A 74 32.58 15.66 -25.56
CA LEU A 74 31.27 15.01 -25.59
C LEU A 74 30.24 15.79 -26.41
N ILE A 75 29.67 15.11 -27.40
CA ILE A 75 28.53 15.58 -28.19
C ILE A 75 27.30 14.74 -27.83
N TYR A 76 26.16 15.37 -27.60
CA TYR A 76 24.92 14.67 -27.25
C TYR A 76 23.92 14.69 -28.40
N ALA A 77 23.45 13.51 -28.79
CA ALA A 77 22.29 13.34 -29.66
C ALA A 77 21.11 12.85 -28.84
N VAL A 78 20.04 13.64 -28.74
CA VAL A 78 18.83 13.29 -27.97
C VAL A 78 17.71 12.90 -28.91
N GLU A 79 17.09 11.76 -28.61
CA GLU A 79 15.89 11.26 -29.28
C GLU A 79 14.65 11.72 -28.51
N GLU A 80 13.96 12.75 -28.99
CA GLU A 80 12.85 13.40 -28.25
C GLU A 80 11.49 12.67 -28.43
N ASP A 81 11.16 12.19 -29.62
CA ASP A 81 9.82 11.65 -29.92
C ASP A 81 9.66 10.15 -29.59
N GLN A 82 10.59 9.32 -30.05
CA GLN A 82 10.56 7.87 -29.89
C GLN A 82 11.98 7.28 -29.94
N PRO A 83 12.25 6.17 -29.23
CA PRO A 83 13.53 5.50 -29.31
C PRO A 83 13.75 4.90 -30.70
N LEU A 84 14.89 5.19 -31.33
CA LEU A 84 15.23 4.73 -32.69
C LEU A 84 15.93 3.36 -32.72
N GLY A 85 15.94 2.63 -31.59
CA GLY A 85 16.64 1.35 -31.48
C GLY A 85 18.17 1.51 -31.44
N THR A 86 18.88 0.38 -31.34
CA THR A 86 20.35 0.41 -31.13
C THR A 86 21.14 0.87 -32.35
N ALA A 87 20.68 0.58 -33.57
CA ALA A 87 21.34 1.01 -34.81
C ALA A 87 20.74 2.29 -35.40
N GLY A 88 19.43 2.52 -35.23
CA GLY A 88 18.77 3.73 -35.73
C GLY A 88 19.27 5.01 -35.05
N CYS A 89 19.61 4.96 -33.75
CA CYS A 89 20.22 6.09 -33.04
C CYS A 89 21.57 6.49 -33.64
N VAL A 90 22.39 5.51 -34.04
CA VAL A 90 23.69 5.74 -34.70
C VAL A 90 23.49 6.25 -36.13
N LYS A 91 22.48 5.74 -36.85
CA LYS A 91 22.12 6.24 -38.18
C LYS A 91 21.73 7.71 -38.15
N ASN A 92 21.03 8.17 -37.11
CA ASN A 92 20.58 9.55 -37.01
C ASN A 92 21.73 10.56 -36.87
N ILE A 93 22.90 10.11 -36.40
CA ILE A 93 24.11 10.93 -36.29
C ILE A 93 25.13 10.65 -37.41
N ALA A 94 24.72 9.98 -38.50
CA ALA A 94 25.64 9.56 -39.57
C ALA A 94 26.45 10.71 -40.17
N GLU A 95 25.92 11.94 -40.20
CA GLU A 95 26.62 13.13 -40.69
C GLU A 95 27.85 13.50 -39.85
N LEU A 96 27.89 13.06 -38.59
CA LEU A 96 29.01 13.23 -37.67
C LEU A 96 30.03 12.08 -37.77
N LEU A 97 29.80 11.06 -38.60
CA LEU A 97 30.58 9.82 -38.67
C LEU A 97 31.20 9.64 -40.07
N ASN A 98 32.19 10.46 -40.41
CA ASN A 98 32.81 10.49 -41.75
C ASN A 98 34.04 9.57 -41.91
N GLU A 99 34.52 8.97 -40.83
CA GLU A 99 35.65 8.04 -40.79
C GLU A 99 35.26 6.79 -39.98
N THR A 100 36.07 5.73 -40.02
CA THR A 100 35.90 4.55 -39.17
C THR A 100 35.65 4.97 -37.72
N PHE A 101 34.60 4.44 -37.11
CA PHE A 101 34.17 4.81 -35.77
C PHE A 101 33.90 3.58 -34.91
N LEU A 102 33.94 3.77 -33.60
CA LEU A 102 33.66 2.74 -32.60
C LEU A 102 32.25 2.97 -32.02
N VAL A 103 31.50 1.89 -31.78
CA VAL A 103 30.23 1.92 -31.06
C VAL A 103 30.41 1.08 -29.80
N ILE A 104 29.94 1.59 -28.66
CA ILE A 104 29.99 0.88 -27.37
C ILE A 104 28.66 1.05 -26.62
N SER A 105 28.16 -0.06 -26.08
CA SER A 105 26.96 -0.05 -25.24
C SER A 105 27.25 0.59 -23.88
N GLY A 106 26.37 1.51 -23.45
CA GLY A 106 26.49 2.29 -22.21
C GLY A 106 26.21 1.53 -20.92
N ASP A 107 26.18 0.20 -20.96
CA ASP A 107 25.75 -0.66 -19.86
C ASP A 107 26.70 -1.81 -19.54
N SER A 108 27.91 -1.77 -20.10
CA SER A 108 28.94 -2.79 -19.89
C SER A 108 30.10 -2.26 -19.05
N VAL A 109 30.67 -3.14 -18.23
CA VAL A 109 31.93 -2.91 -17.51
C VAL A 109 32.99 -3.82 -18.11
N THR A 110 34.06 -3.24 -18.64
CA THR A 110 35.11 -3.99 -19.35
C THR A 110 36.47 -3.28 -19.32
N ASP A 111 37.54 -4.06 -19.46
CA ASP A 111 38.93 -3.60 -19.63
C ASP A 111 39.58 -4.12 -20.91
N PHE A 112 38.77 -4.46 -21.92
CA PHE A 112 39.25 -4.92 -23.23
C PHE A 112 40.21 -3.92 -23.88
N ASP A 113 41.23 -4.46 -24.55
CA ASP A 113 42.14 -3.68 -25.39
C ASP A 113 41.45 -3.29 -26.71
N LEU A 114 40.89 -2.07 -26.72
CA LEU A 114 40.21 -1.52 -27.89
C LEU A 114 41.20 -1.20 -29.04
N THR A 115 42.45 -0.88 -28.71
CA THR A 115 43.48 -0.60 -29.73
C THR A 115 43.75 -1.84 -30.57
N ALA A 116 43.89 -3.01 -29.93
CA ALA A 116 44.09 -4.27 -30.62
C ALA A 116 42.90 -4.65 -31.54
N ALA A 117 41.67 -4.37 -31.10
CA ALA A 117 40.47 -4.59 -31.91
C ALA A 117 40.44 -3.67 -33.15
N ILE A 118 40.84 -2.40 -33.00
CA ILE A 118 40.93 -1.42 -34.10
C ILE A 118 42.01 -1.81 -35.12
N GLU A 119 43.18 -2.26 -34.65
CA GLU A 119 44.24 -2.76 -35.52
C GLU A 119 43.79 -4.01 -36.29
N PHE A 120 43.07 -4.91 -35.62
CA PHE A 120 42.47 -6.08 -36.25
C PHE A 120 41.49 -5.69 -37.37
N HIS A 121 40.60 -4.73 -37.11
CA HIS A 121 39.63 -4.21 -38.08
C HIS A 121 40.33 -3.69 -39.34
N LYS A 122 41.36 -2.84 -39.16
CA LYS A 122 42.16 -2.28 -40.26
C LYS A 122 42.89 -3.37 -41.05
N ARG A 123 43.52 -4.33 -40.37
CA ARG A 123 44.27 -5.42 -41.01
C ARG A 123 43.37 -6.33 -41.85
N LYS A 124 42.15 -6.59 -41.40
CA LYS A 124 41.18 -7.43 -42.12
C LYS A 124 40.42 -6.67 -43.22
N GLN A 125 40.59 -5.35 -43.32
CA GLN A 125 39.82 -4.47 -44.22
C GLN A 125 38.31 -4.73 -44.08
N ALA A 126 37.86 -4.90 -42.83
CA ALA A 126 36.48 -5.22 -42.52
C ALA A 126 35.57 -4.00 -42.73
N LYS A 127 34.32 -4.21 -43.14
CA LYS A 127 33.29 -3.16 -43.07
C LYS A 127 32.68 -3.08 -41.68
N ALA A 128 32.62 -4.21 -40.98
CA ALA A 128 32.16 -4.31 -39.60
C ALA A 128 33.01 -5.32 -38.83
N THR A 129 33.48 -4.93 -37.65
CA THR A 129 34.11 -5.83 -36.68
C THR A 129 33.30 -5.84 -35.40
N LEU A 130 32.81 -7.02 -35.00
CA LEU A 130 32.16 -7.23 -33.71
C LEU A 130 33.22 -7.67 -32.70
N VAL A 131 33.30 -6.99 -31.56
CA VAL A 131 34.12 -7.46 -30.44
C VAL A 131 33.33 -8.53 -29.70
N LEU A 132 33.94 -9.69 -29.51
CA LEU A 132 33.32 -10.88 -28.96
C LEU A 132 34.04 -11.32 -27.69
N THR A 133 33.35 -12.07 -26.84
CA THR A 133 33.97 -12.73 -25.68
C THR A 133 33.37 -14.13 -25.49
N ARG A 134 34.02 -14.98 -24.68
CA ARG A 134 33.50 -16.31 -24.36
C ARG A 134 32.88 -16.30 -22.97
N VAL A 135 31.63 -16.77 -22.87
CA VAL A 135 30.91 -16.87 -21.60
C VAL A 135 30.37 -18.30 -21.39
N PRO A 136 30.34 -18.80 -20.14
CA PRO A 136 29.79 -20.14 -19.87
C PRO A 136 28.32 -20.30 -20.23
N ASN A 137 27.51 -19.22 -20.11
CA ASN A 137 26.09 -19.22 -20.44
C ASN A 137 25.75 -18.08 -21.42
N PRO A 138 25.53 -18.39 -22.71
CA PRO A 138 25.32 -17.36 -23.74
C PRO A 138 23.85 -16.98 -23.99
N ILE A 139 22.88 -17.54 -23.24
CA ILE A 139 21.42 -17.41 -23.50
C ILE A 139 20.95 -15.95 -23.55
N GLU A 140 21.55 -15.07 -22.74
CA GLU A 140 21.12 -13.67 -22.63
C GLU A 140 21.68 -12.76 -23.74
N PHE A 141 22.54 -13.29 -24.62
CA PHE A 141 23.36 -12.52 -25.55
C PHE A 141 23.24 -13.00 -27.01
N GLY A 142 23.76 -12.22 -27.94
CA GLY A 142 23.91 -12.64 -29.34
C GLY A 142 25.06 -13.62 -29.52
N VAL A 143 24.80 -14.79 -30.09
CA VAL A 143 25.78 -15.87 -30.28
C VAL A 143 26.35 -15.84 -31.69
N VAL A 144 27.67 -15.97 -31.79
CA VAL A 144 28.42 -15.79 -33.03
C VAL A 144 29.28 -17.01 -33.33
N ILE A 145 29.29 -17.42 -34.60
CA ILE A 145 30.27 -18.37 -35.16
C ILE A 145 31.14 -17.62 -36.16
N THR A 146 32.45 -17.76 -36.00
CA THR A 146 33.45 -17.35 -36.98
C THR A 146 34.10 -18.57 -37.64
N ASP A 147 34.64 -18.39 -38.84
CA ASP A 147 35.57 -19.36 -39.43
C ASP A 147 37.01 -19.16 -38.91
N GLU A 148 37.96 -19.93 -39.46
CA GLU A 148 39.39 -19.89 -39.09
C GLU A 148 40.03 -18.51 -39.33
N ASP A 149 39.49 -17.73 -40.27
CA ASP A 149 39.93 -16.37 -40.58
C ASP A 149 39.21 -15.29 -39.76
N TYR A 150 38.42 -15.72 -38.77
CA TYR A 150 37.57 -14.88 -37.93
C TYR A 150 36.42 -14.19 -38.67
N ARG A 151 36.08 -14.63 -39.89
CA ARG A 151 34.93 -14.08 -40.63
C ARG A 151 33.64 -14.64 -40.03
N ILE A 152 32.66 -13.78 -39.78
CA ILE A 152 31.40 -14.22 -39.17
C ILE A 152 30.58 -14.99 -40.20
N ARG A 153 30.19 -16.22 -39.83
CA ARG A 153 29.37 -17.13 -40.66
C ARG A 153 27.93 -17.19 -40.22
N ARG A 154 27.71 -17.06 -38.91
CA ARG A 154 26.38 -17.10 -38.30
C ARG A 154 26.34 -16.16 -37.12
N PHE A 155 25.25 -15.41 -37.04
CA PHE A 155 24.92 -14.53 -35.94
C PHE A 155 23.48 -14.82 -35.54
N LEU A 156 23.21 -15.00 -34.25
CA LEU A 156 21.86 -15.19 -33.72
C LEU A 156 21.71 -14.42 -32.41
N GLU A 157 20.80 -13.45 -32.36
CA GLU A 157 20.49 -12.69 -31.15
C GLU A 157 19.62 -13.52 -30.18
N LYS A 158 20.04 -13.67 -28.92
CA LYS A 158 19.28 -14.29 -27.81
C LYS A 158 18.67 -15.65 -28.17
N PRO A 159 19.53 -16.69 -28.37
CA PRO A 159 19.06 -18.01 -28.75
C PRO A 159 18.21 -18.65 -27.65
N SER A 160 17.24 -19.47 -28.04
CA SER A 160 16.66 -20.44 -27.09
C SER A 160 17.70 -21.49 -26.68
N THR A 161 17.47 -22.22 -25.59
CA THR A 161 18.41 -23.25 -25.09
C THR A 161 18.75 -24.30 -26.16
N SER A 162 17.83 -24.62 -27.06
CA SER A 162 18.03 -25.53 -28.19
C SER A 162 18.79 -24.93 -29.37
N GLU A 163 18.96 -23.61 -29.42
CA GLU A 163 19.61 -22.87 -30.50
C GLU A 163 21.03 -22.43 -30.14
N ILE A 164 21.53 -22.77 -28.95
CA ILE A 164 22.91 -22.49 -28.55
C ILE A 164 23.86 -23.34 -29.40
N PHE A 165 24.67 -22.69 -30.22
CA PHE A 165 25.64 -23.34 -31.09
C PHE A 165 27.09 -22.87 -30.87
N SER A 166 27.32 -21.93 -29.94
CA SER A 166 28.64 -21.37 -29.62
C SER A 166 28.59 -20.72 -28.22
N ASP A 167 29.73 -20.65 -27.54
CA ASP A 167 29.97 -19.93 -26.27
C ASP A 167 30.47 -18.49 -26.49
N THR A 168 30.67 -18.12 -27.76
CA THR A 168 31.21 -16.83 -28.17
C THR A 168 30.07 -15.85 -28.41
N VAL A 169 30.03 -14.78 -27.61
CA VAL A 169 28.93 -13.82 -27.55
C VAL A 169 29.33 -12.42 -27.99
N ASN A 170 28.34 -11.69 -28.52
CA ASN A 170 28.42 -10.28 -28.85
C ASN A 170 28.49 -9.42 -27.57
N THR A 171 29.48 -8.53 -27.49
CA THR A 171 29.73 -7.68 -26.32
C THR A 171 29.00 -6.33 -26.39
N GLY A 172 28.38 -5.99 -27.53
CA GLY A 172 27.82 -4.66 -27.77
C GLY A 172 28.86 -3.61 -28.16
N ILE A 173 30.09 -4.03 -28.49
CA ILE A 173 31.17 -3.16 -28.97
C ILE A 173 31.47 -3.48 -30.43
N TYR A 174 31.46 -2.45 -31.28
CA TYR A 174 31.60 -2.58 -32.73
C TYR A 174 32.60 -1.56 -33.29
N ILE A 175 33.32 -1.93 -34.33
CA ILE A 175 34.13 -1.02 -35.14
C ILE A 175 33.58 -1.05 -36.56
N LEU A 176 33.12 0.09 -37.05
CA LEU A 176 32.29 0.18 -38.24
C LEU A 176 32.85 1.22 -39.22
N GLU A 177 32.75 0.90 -40.51
CA GLU A 177 32.96 1.85 -41.59
C GLU A 177 31.66 2.65 -41.87
N PRO A 178 31.71 3.97 -42.12
CA PRO A 178 30.52 4.80 -42.38
C PRO A 178 29.54 4.22 -43.40
N SER A 179 30.06 3.53 -44.43
CA SER A 179 29.25 2.88 -45.48
C SER A 179 28.23 1.86 -44.95
N VAL A 180 28.41 1.27 -43.76
CA VAL A 180 27.42 0.33 -43.19
C VAL A 180 26.13 1.03 -42.79
N LEU A 181 26.17 2.35 -42.53
CA LEU A 181 24.99 3.12 -42.17
C LEU A 181 24.06 3.35 -43.37
N GLU A 182 24.53 3.17 -44.61
CA GLU A 182 23.69 3.31 -45.82
C GLU A 182 22.62 2.21 -45.93
N TYR A 183 22.82 1.08 -45.24
CA TYR A 183 21.88 -0.03 -45.19
C TYR A 183 20.70 0.22 -44.23
N LEU A 184 20.79 1.27 -43.41
CA LEU A 184 19.77 1.61 -42.42
C LEU A 184 18.86 2.76 -42.92
N PRO A 185 17.54 2.64 -42.76
CA PRO A 185 16.61 3.74 -43.02
C PRO A 185 16.82 4.90 -42.02
N ALA A 186 16.71 6.14 -42.49
CA ALA A 186 16.74 7.31 -41.61
C ALA A 186 15.44 7.44 -40.80
N ASN A 187 15.54 7.91 -39.56
CA ASN A 187 14.41 8.19 -38.65
C ASN A 187 13.46 6.99 -38.41
N GLN A 188 13.99 5.77 -38.42
CA GLN A 188 13.24 4.56 -38.13
C GLN A 188 13.91 3.76 -37.03
N GLU A 189 13.10 3.03 -36.25
CA GLU A 189 13.60 2.08 -35.26
C GLU A 189 14.38 0.97 -35.98
N SER A 190 15.63 0.75 -35.59
CA SER A 190 16.48 -0.32 -36.14
C SER A 190 17.50 -0.80 -35.12
N ASP A 191 17.79 -2.10 -35.11
CA ASP A 191 18.70 -2.77 -34.20
C ASP A 191 19.93 -3.36 -34.92
N PHE A 192 21.11 -3.29 -34.28
CA PHE A 192 22.33 -3.86 -34.84
C PHE A 192 22.21 -5.37 -35.04
N SER A 193 21.79 -6.08 -34.00
CA SER A 193 21.71 -7.53 -33.96
C SER A 193 20.57 -8.12 -34.81
N LYS A 194 19.46 -7.40 -34.97
CA LYS A 194 18.27 -7.92 -35.68
C LYS A 194 18.19 -7.48 -37.13
N ASP A 195 18.68 -6.28 -37.45
CA ASP A 195 18.50 -5.68 -38.77
C ASP A 195 19.83 -5.55 -39.50
N LEU A 196 20.79 -4.81 -38.95
CA LEU A 196 22.03 -4.49 -39.68
C LEU A 196 22.91 -5.71 -39.93
N PHE A 197 23.32 -6.45 -38.88
CA PHE A 197 24.27 -7.55 -39.05
C PHE A 197 23.72 -8.72 -39.89
N PRO A 198 22.44 -9.13 -39.74
CA PRO A 198 21.84 -10.11 -40.64
C PRO A 198 21.86 -9.64 -42.10
N LEU A 199 21.56 -8.37 -42.37
CA LEU A 199 21.56 -7.81 -43.73
C LEU A 199 22.98 -7.75 -44.32
N LEU A 200 23.99 -7.35 -43.54
CA LEU A 200 25.39 -7.36 -43.98
C LEU A 200 25.87 -8.78 -44.30
N LEU A 201 25.45 -9.78 -43.51
CA LEU A 201 25.73 -11.20 -43.78
C LEU A 201 25.07 -11.68 -45.07
N GLU A 202 23.80 -11.33 -45.29
CA GLU A 202 23.08 -11.68 -46.53
C GLU A 202 23.73 -11.06 -47.77
N LYS A 203 24.21 -9.81 -47.65
CA LYS A 203 24.92 -9.10 -48.72
C LYS A 203 26.37 -9.55 -48.91
N GLY A 204 26.89 -10.44 -48.06
CA GLY A 204 28.25 -10.95 -48.15
C GLY A 204 29.34 -9.93 -47.79
N GLU A 205 28.98 -8.88 -47.06
CA GLU A 205 29.92 -7.83 -46.66
C GLU A 205 31.02 -8.37 -45.72
N PRO A 206 32.23 -7.78 -45.72
CA PRO A 206 33.34 -8.27 -44.92
C PRO A 206 33.11 -7.98 -43.43
N MET A 207 32.44 -8.91 -42.75
CA MET A 207 32.13 -8.87 -41.31
C MET A 207 32.97 -9.88 -40.53
N TYR A 208 33.70 -9.40 -39.52
CA TYR A 208 34.67 -10.20 -38.75
C TYR A 208 34.43 -10.10 -37.25
N GLY A 209 34.76 -11.17 -36.51
CA GLY A 209 34.68 -11.21 -35.05
C GLY A 209 36.05 -11.14 -34.40
N TYR A 210 36.28 -10.18 -33.51
CA TYR A 210 37.50 -10.11 -32.70
C TYR A 210 37.22 -10.63 -31.30
N ILE A 211 37.75 -11.80 -30.94
CA ILE A 211 37.57 -12.39 -29.60
C ILE A 211 38.54 -11.71 -28.63
N ALA A 212 38.03 -10.75 -27.86
CA ALA A 212 38.82 -9.99 -26.91
C ALA A 212 39.22 -10.83 -25.69
N GLN A 213 40.40 -10.54 -25.15
CA GLN A 213 40.86 -11.04 -23.87
C GLN A 213 40.67 -9.95 -22.82
N GLY A 214 40.21 -10.32 -21.62
CA GLY A 214 39.94 -9.38 -20.53
C GLY A 214 38.61 -9.67 -19.85
N TYR A 215 38.19 -8.75 -18.98
CA TYR A 215 36.92 -8.81 -18.28
C TYR A 215 35.82 -8.14 -19.10
N TRP A 216 34.63 -8.73 -19.08
CA TRP A 216 33.41 -8.11 -19.59
C TRP A 216 32.21 -8.57 -18.79
N CYS A 217 31.37 -7.62 -18.41
CA CYS A 217 30.11 -7.86 -17.73
C CYS A 217 29.04 -6.91 -18.29
N ASP A 218 27.95 -7.46 -18.83
CA ASP A 218 26.72 -6.71 -19.09
C ASP A 218 25.98 -6.50 -17.77
N VAL A 219 25.80 -5.25 -17.35
CA VAL A 219 25.07 -4.91 -16.13
C VAL A 219 23.56 -4.94 -16.43
N GLY A 220 23.06 -6.09 -16.86
CA GLY A 220 21.69 -6.29 -17.35
C GLY A 220 20.64 -6.51 -16.26
N HIS A 221 21.04 -7.03 -15.10
CA HIS A 221 20.17 -7.37 -13.97
C HIS A 221 20.88 -7.12 -12.62
N LEU A 222 20.10 -7.16 -11.52
CA LEU A 222 20.57 -6.75 -10.19
C LEU A 222 21.72 -7.62 -9.65
N ASP A 223 21.75 -8.91 -9.98
CA ASP A 223 22.86 -9.78 -9.55
C ASP A 223 24.15 -9.44 -10.30
N ALA A 224 24.09 -9.26 -11.64
CA ALA A 224 25.24 -8.80 -12.41
C ALA A 224 25.75 -7.43 -11.93
N TYR A 225 24.84 -6.53 -11.53
CA TYR A 225 25.21 -5.28 -10.88
C TYR A 225 26.02 -5.50 -9.60
N ARG A 226 25.56 -6.35 -8.68
CA ARG A 226 26.33 -6.65 -7.45
C ARG A 226 27.66 -7.35 -7.75
N GLU A 227 27.65 -8.33 -8.64
CA GLU A 227 28.88 -9.05 -9.00
C GLU A 227 29.92 -8.13 -9.65
N SER A 228 29.51 -7.21 -10.53
CA SER A 228 30.42 -6.23 -11.14
C SER A 228 31.07 -5.28 -10.12
N GLN A 229 30.36 -4.96 -9.03
CA GLN A 229 30.93 -4.21 -7.90
C GLN A 229 32.02 -5.01 -7.20
N TYR A 230 31.72 -6.27 -6.87
CA TYR A 230 32.67 -7.15 -6.20
C TYR A 230 33.88 -7.42 -7.09
N ASP A 231 33.67 -7.78 -8.35
CA ASP A 231 34.75 -8.04 -9.31
C ASP A 231 35.67 -6.83 -9.50
N GLY A 232 35.11 -5.62 -9.55
CA GLY A 232 35.89 -4.39 -9.54
C GLY A 232 36.71 -4.22 -8.27
N LEU A 233 36.09 -4.40 -7.10
CA LEU A 233 36.73 -4.23 -5.79
C LEU A 233 37.83 -5.29 -5.53
N PHE A 234 37.66 -6.51 -6.04
CA PHE A 234 38.65 -7.59 -5.98
C PHE A 234 39.69 -7.52 -7.11
N GLY A 235 39.64 -6.51 -7.98
CA GLY A 235 40.64 -6.28 -9.02
C GLY A 235 40.60 -7.28 -10.19
N LYS A 236 39.46 -7.95 -10.42
CA LYS A 236 39.27 -8.82 -11.60
C LYS A 236 39.12 -8.03 -12.91
N VAL A 237 38.81 -6.73 -12.81
CA VAL A 237 38.70 -5.79 -13.92
C VAL A 237 39.51 -4.53 -13.61
N LYS A 238 40.20 -4.00 -14.62
CA LYS A 238 40.98 -2.77 -14.47
C LYS A 238 40.11 -1.52 -14.58
N LEU A 239 39.63 -1.04 -13.43
CA LEU A 239 38.84 0.20 -13.30
C LEU A 239 39.59 1.29 -12.55
N ASP A 240 39.21 2.54 -12.81
CA ASP A 240 39.68 3.70 -12.07
C ASP A 240 38.78 3.92 -10.85
N PHE A 241 39.39 4.08 -9.67
CA PHE A 241 38.68 4.28 -8.41
C PHE A 241 38.47 5.78 -8.13
N ALA A 242 37.32 6.16 -7.54
CA ALA A 242 37.04 7.55 -7.16
C ALA A 242 37.91 8.04 -5.99
N TYR A 243 38.45 7.13 -5.19
CA TYR A 243 39.10 7.46 -3.92
C TYR A 243 40.54 6.95 -3.87
N THR A 244 41.30 7.46 -2.90
CA THR A 244 42.69 7.04 -2.69
C THR A 244 42.71 5.75 -1.86
N GLU A 245 43.59 4.83 -2.23
CA GLU A 245 43.86 3.64 -1.43
C GLU A 245 44.70 4.02 -0.21
N THR A 246 44.10 4.03 0.99
CA THR A 246 44.78 4.42 2.24
C THR A 246 45.51 3.24 2.88
N LYS A 247 45.02 2.02 2.67
CA LYS A 247 45.64 0.75 3.05
C LYS A 247 45.37 -0.28 1.96
N PRO A 248 46.15 -1.38 1.85
CA PRO A 248 45.90 -2.42 0.86
C PRO A 248 44.43 -2.90 0.87
N GLY A 249 43.73 -2.68 -0.24
CA GLY A 249 42.32 -3.01 -0.42
C GLY A 249 41.32 -2.07 0.26
N LEU A 250 41.75 -0.95 0.86
CA LEU A 250 40.86 0.04 1.48
C LEU A 250 40.96 1.37 0.73
N TRP A 251 39.87 1.72 0.05
CA TRP A 251 39.71 3.02 -0.61
C TRP A 251 38.86 3.93 0.25
N GLU A 252 39.36 5.12 0.55
CA GLU A 252 38.73 6.05 1.50
C GLU A 252 38.65 7.46 0.93
N GLY A 253 37.46 8.04 0.99
CA GLY A 253 37.19 9.42 0.63
C GLY A 253 37.61 10.42 1.72
N GLN A 254 37.87 11.65 1.29
CA GLN A 254 38.13 12.79 2.16
C GLN A 254 36.97 13.10 3.12
N ASN A 255 37.29 13.69 4.28
CA ASN A 255 36.36 14.12 5.33
C ASN A 255 35.51 12.99 5.93
N THR A 256 35.94 11.74 5.77
CA THR A 256 35.29 10.59 6.38
C THR A 256 35.84 10.36 7.79
N TYR A 257 34.92 10.17 8.74
CA TYR A 257 35.24 9.83 10.12
C TYR A 257 34.88 8.37 10.37
N ILE A 258 35.87 7.58 10.76
CA ILE A 258 35.74 6.18 11.14
C ILE A 258 36.15 6.06 12.61
N ASP A 259 35.25 5.59 13.46
CA ASP A 259 35.57 5.36 14.87
C ASP A 259 36.71 4.33 15.02
N PRO A 260 37.65 4.50 15.98
CA PRO A 260 38.78 3.58 16.15
C PRO A 260 38.41 2.12 16.46
N SER A 261 37.19 1.86 16.94
CA SER A 261 36.70 0.51 17.27
C SER A 261 36.07 -0.24 16.10
N VAL A 262 36.02 0.36 14.90
CA VAL A 262 35.45 -0.28 13.70
C VAL A 262 36.37 -1.41 13.21
N GLU A 263 35.77 -2.57 12.96
CA GLU A 263 36.46 -3.72 12.37
C GLU A 263 36.24 -3.71 10.85
N ILE A 264 37.27 -3.40 10.08
CA ILE A 264 37.22 -3.39 8.61
C ILE A 264 38.03 -4.57 8.07
N CYS A 265 37.39 -5.41 7.26
CA CYS A 265 37.99 -6.51 6.53
C CYS A 265 38.06 -6.16 5.03
N PRO A 266 39.22 -5.75 4.49
CA PRO A 266 39.38 -5.41 3.07
C PRO A 266 39.15 -6.62 2.12
N PRO A 267 38.76 -6.38 0.85
CA PRO A 267 38.69 -5.07 0.22
C PRO A 267 37.35 -4.35 0.47
N VAL A 268 37.42 -3.04 0.72
CA VAL A 268 36.29 -2.16 1.07
C VAL A 268 36.49 -0.78 0.45
N LEU A 269 35.39 -0.18 -0.02
CA LEU A 269 35.38 1.18 -0.54
C LEU A 269 34.45 2.07 0.28
N ILE A 270 34.94 3.23 0.73
CA ILE A 270 34.22 4.20 1.55
C ILE A 270 34.31 5.59 0.93
N GLY A 271 33.16 6.19 0.65
CA GLY A 271 33.05 7.51 0.02
C GLY A 271 33.46 8.69 0.90
N HIS A 272 33.23 9.89 0.38
CA HIS A 272 33.48 11.18 1.03
C HIS A 272 32.45 11.48 2.13
N ASN A 273 32.85 12.26 3.14
CA ASN A 273 31.98 12.81 4.18
C ASN A 273 31.16 11.74 4.95
N CYS A 274 31.68 10.53 5.06
CA CYS A 274 30.98 9.46 5.77
C CYS A 274 31.23 9.54 7.28
N ARG A 275 30.27 9.05 8.06
CA ARG A 275 30.39 8.92 9.53
C ARG A 275 30.08 7.50 9.93
N ILE A 276 31.09 6.79 10.41
CA ILE A 276 30.96 5.39 10.85
C ILE A 276 31.12 5.34 12.38
N GLY A 277 30.05 4.93 13.06
CA GLY A 277 29.98 4.84 14.51
C GLY A 277 30.84 3.70 15.10
N PRO A 278 30.91 3.62 16.44
CA PRO A 278 31.75 2.63 17.13
C PRO A 278 31.26 1.20 16.93
N ARG A 279 32.20 0.24 16.97
CA ARG A 279 31.97 -1.22 16.92
C ARG A 279 31.22 -1.72 15.68
N VAL A 280 31.21 -0.94 14.61
CA VAL A 280 30.69 -1.38 13.31
C VAL A 280 31.63 -2.46 12.73
N ARG A 281 31.05 -3.49 12.11
CA ARG A 281 31.77 -4.50 11.35
C ARG A 281 31.53 -4.32 9.86
N ILE A 282 32.61 -4.25 9.09
CA ILE A 282 32.57 -4.04 7.64
C ILE A 282 33.36 -5.16 6.95
N ASP A 283 32.64 -6.06 6.27
CA ASP A 283 33.24 -7.20 5.57
C ASP A 283 33.69 -6.88 4.14
N ALA A 284 34.61 -7.71 3.65
CA ALA A 284 35.22 -7.68 2.34
C ALA A 284 34.20 -7.78 1.20
N GLY A 285 34.08 -6.75 0.36
CA GLY A 285 33.03 -6.63 -0.66
C GLY A 285 32.08 -5.45 -0.43
N THR A 286 32.20 -4.75 0.70
CA THR A 286 31.34 -3.62 1.03
C THR A 286 31.71 -2.36 0.24
N VAL A 287 30.69 -1.69 -0.33
CA VAL A 287 30.82 -0.44 -1.07
C VAL A 287 29.90 0.61 -0.42
N ILE A 288 30.49 1.69 0.08
CA ILE A 288 29.79 2.79 0.76
C ILE A 288 29.93 4.07 -0.07
N GLY A 289 28.80 4.64 -0.46
CA GLY A 289 28.65 5.91 -1.16
C GLY A 289 29.12 7.12 -0.35
N ASP A 290 29.00 8.31 -0.93
CA ASP A 290 29.30 9.57 -0.26
C ASP A 290 28.17 9.98 0.70
N ASN A 291 28.52 10.71 1.76
CA ASN A 291 27.59 11.26 2.75
C ASN A 291 26.76 10.18 3.49
N VAL A 292 27.31 8.99 3.67
CA VAL A 292 26.65 7.90 4.39
C VAL A 292 26.93 7.99 5.89
N THR A 293 25.88 7.78 6.70
CA THR A 293 26.00 7.68 8.16
C THR A 293 25.64 6.29 8.64
N ILE A 294 26.48 5.70 9.49
CA ILE A 294 26.31 4.34 10.02
C ILE A 294 26.36 4.40 11.55
N GLY A 295 25.28 3.94 12.19
CA GLY A 295 25.13 3.87 13.64
C GLY A 295 26.04 2.81 14.28
N ALA A 296 26.15 2.86 15.60
CA ALA A 296 26.96 1.92 16.37
C ALA A 296 26.50 0.46 16.21
N ASP A 297 27.44 -0.48 16.34
CA ASP A 297 27.17 -1.93 16.37
C ASP A 297 26.51 -2.51 15.10
N ALA A 298 26.46 -1.76 13.98
CA ALA A 298 25.95 -2.26 12.71
C ALA A 298 26.87 -3.36 12.11
N ASP A 299 26.26 -4.35 11.45
CA ASP A 299 26.94 -5.49 10.81
C ASP A 299 26.73 -5.44 9.28
N LEU A 300 27.79 -5.09 8.55
CA LEU A 300 27.77 -4.89 7.11
C LEU A 300 28.49 -6.03 6.39
N LYS A 301 27.72 -7.00 5.90
CA LYS A 301 28.21 -8.15 5.14
C LYS A 301 28.08 -7.94 3.64
N ARG A 302 29.00 -7.14 3.09
CA ARG A 302 29.09 -6.81 1.65
C ARG A 302 27.87 -6.07 1.07
N PRO A 303 27.23 -5.12 1.77
CA PRO A 303 26.20 -4.30 1.15
C PRO A 303 26.80 -3.30 0.16
N ILE A 304 25.97 -2.84 -0.76
CA ILE A 304 26.24 -1.68 -1.63
C ILE A 304 25.29 -0.57 -1.19
N ILE A 305 25.84 0.49 -0.60
CA ILE A 305 25.08 1.62 -0.05
C ILE A 305 25.33 2.84 -0.93
N TRP A 306 24.29 3.39 -1.55
CA TRP A 306 24.40 4.59 -2.37
C TRP A 306 24.46 5.86 -1.51
N ASN A 307 24.77 6.97 -2.18
CA ASN A 307 24.99 8.26 -1.56
C ASN A 307 23.83 8.70 -0.65
N GLY A 308 24.16 9.31 0.49
CA GLY A 308 23.19 9.84 1.45
C GLY A 308 22.41 8.77 2.24
N GLY A 309 22.81 7.50 2.17
CA GLY A 309 22.22 6.44 2.98
C GLY A 309 22.42 6.66 4.49
N ILE A 310 21.42 6.29 5.29
CA ILE A 310 21.50 6.32 6.75
C ILE A 310 21.22 4.92 7.26
N VAL A 311 22.17 4.34 7.99
CA VAL A 311 22.07 3.02 8.62
C VAL A 311 22.06 3.20 10.13
N GLY A 312 21.00 2.73 10.79
CA GLY A 312 20.80 2.85 12.24
C GLY A 312 21.68 1.91 13.05
N GLU A 313 21.63 2.09 14.38
CA GLU A 313 22.35 1.24 15.33
C GLU A 313 21.87 -0.22 15.28
N ASP A 314 22.77 -1.18 15.45
CA ASP A 314 22.50 -2.63 15.42
C ASP A 314 21.83 -3.13 14.11
N ALA A 315 21.90 -2.35 13.01
CA ALA A 315 21.32 -2.78 11.74
C ALA A 315 22.18 -3.85 11.06
N GLU A 316 21.52 -4.79 10.37
CA GLU A 316 22.20 -5.89 9.67
C GLU A 316 21.92 -5.84 8.17
N LEU A 317 22.97 -5.63 7.38
CA LEU A 317 22.90 -5.54 5.92
C LEU A 317 23.73 -6.66 5.29
N ARG A 318 23.11 -7.55 4.52
CA ARG A 318 23.78 -8.70 3.90
C ARG A 318 23.58 -8.71 2.40
N ALA A 319 24.67 -8.55 1.62
CA ALA A 319 24.69 -8.66 0.15
C ALA A 319 23.49 -7.97 -0.54
N CYS A 320 23.07 -6.82 -0.02
CA CYS A 320 21.90 -6.06 -0.43
C CYS A 320 22.32 -4.73 -1.06
N VAL A 321 21.39 -4.09 -1.77
CA VAL A 321 21.61 -2.75 -2.33
C VAL A 321 20.67 -1.75 -1.67
N ILE A 322 21.24 -0.68 -1.11
CA ILE A 322 20.52 0.43 -0.47
C ILE A 322 20.63 1.66 -1.38
N GLY A 323 19.51 2.10 -1.93
CA GLY A 323 19.41 3.24 -2.84
C GLY A 323 19.69 4.59 -2.19
N ARG A 324 19.75 5.63 -3.02
CA ARG A 324 20.14 6.99 -2.60
C ARG A 324 19.18 7.55 -1.57
N GLY A 325 19.71 8.13 -0.50
CA GLY A 325 18.91 8.80 0.53
C GLY A 325 17.98 7.87 1.31
N THR A 326 18.19 6.56 1.24
CA THR A 326 17.39 5.57 1.97
C THR A 326 17.82 5.52 3.43
N ARG A 327 16.83 5.45 4.32
CA ARG A 327 17.03 5.29 5.76
C ARG A 327 16.70 3.86 6.18
N VAL A 328 17.64 3.20 6.82
CA VAL A 328 17.47 1.91 7.50
C VAL A 328 17.56 2.19 8.99
N ASP A 329 16.46 2.06 9.74
CA ASP A 329 16.43 2.34 11.17
C ASP A 329 17.10 1.25 12.02
N ARG A 330 17.15 1.47 13.33
CA ARG A 330 17.83 0.61 14.30
C ARG A 330 17.32 -0.83 14.24
N ARG A 331 18.21 -1.81 14.41
CA ARG A 331 17.90 -3.24 14.44
C ARG A 331 17.18 -3.78 13.19
N ALA A 332 17.09 -3.01 12.11
CA ALA A 332 16.48 -3.46 10.87
C ALA A 332 17.40 -4.42 10.12
N GLN A 333 16.81 -5.35 9.38
CA GLN A 333 17.53 -6.39 8.64
C GLN A 333 17.19 -6.32 7.16
N VAL A 334 18.22 -6.19 6.31
CA VAL A 334 18.07 -6.26 4.85
C VAL A 334 18.93 -7.41 4.34
N LEU A 335 18.26 -8.46 3.85
CA LEU A 335 18.87 -9.73 3.53
C LEU A 335 19.36 -9.82 2.08
N GLU A 336 19.99 -10.95 1.76
CA GLU A 336 20.72 -11.19 0.51
C GLU A 336 19.89 -10.93 -0.76
N GLY A 337 20.45 -10.16 -1.68
CA GLY A 337 19.83 -9.82 -2.95
C GLY A 337 18.64 -8.86 -2.85
N ALA A 338 18.26 -8.43 -1.65
CA ALA A 338 17.24 -7.41 -1.48
C ALA A 338 17.74 -6.05 -2.00
N VAL A 339 16.83 -5.27 -2.58
CA VAL A 339 17.13 -3.95 -3.13
C VAL A 339 16.11 -2.94 -2.61
N VAL A 340 16.59 -1.92 -1.91
CA VAL A 340 15.77 -0.85 -1.37
C VAL A 340 15.93 0.40 -2.22
N GLY A 341 14.89 0.77 -2.96
CA GLY A 341 14.90 1.93 -3.85
C GLY A 341 15.10 3.25 -3.12
N SER A 342 15.54 4.27 -3.86
CA SER A 342 15.88 5.61 -3.36
C SER A 342 14.79 6.23 -2.49
N LEU A 343 15.18 7.05 -1.51
CA LEU A 343 14.27 7.82 -0.64
C LEU A 343 13.27 6.97 0.14
N SER A 344 13.57 5.68 0.37
CA SER A 344 12.72 4.80 1.16
C SER A 344 13.14 4.79 2.63
N THR A 345 12.23 4.38 3.51
CA THR A 345 12.51 4.19 4.94
C THR A 345 12.16 2.77 5.35
N VAL A 346 13.15 2.06 5.89
CA VAL A 346 13.00 0.75 6.54
C VAL A 346 12.88 1.00 8.04
N GLY A 347 11.69 0.79 8.61
CA GLY A 347 11.43 1.06 10.03
C GLY A 347 12.23 0.18 10.99
N GLU A 348 12.30 0.62 12.25
CA GLU A 348 12.98 -0.10 13.33
C GLU A 348 12.53 -1.57 13.43
N GLU A 349 13.48 -2.51 13.57
CA GLU A 349 13.22 -3.96 13.62
C GLU A 349 12.49 -4.55 12.39
N ALA A 350 12.32 -3.79 11.31
CA ALA A 350 11.75 -4.34 10.09
C ALA A 350 12.73 -5.27 9.39
N GLN A 351 12.20 -6.30 8.72
CA GLN A 351 12.98 -7.30 8.00
C GLN A 351 12.57 -7.31 6.53
N ILE A 352 13.55 -7.14 5.64
CA ILE A 352 13.39 -7.32 4.20
C ILE A 352 14.00 -8.66 3.81
N SER A 353 13.16 -9.58 3.35
CA SER A 353 13.56 -10.93 2.97
C SER A 353 14.42 -10.97 1.71
N PRO A 354 15.13 -12.09 1.46
CA PRO A 354 16.02 -12.20 0.30
C PRO A 354 15.32 -11.93 -1.03
N ASN A 355 16.03 -11.31 -1.97
CA ASN A 355 15.56 -10.96 -3.32
C ASN A 355 14.34 -10.04 -3.39
N VAL A 356 13.88 -9.48 -2.27
CA VAL A 356 12.77 -8.53 -2.22
C VAL A 356 13.21 -7.17 -2.75
N ARG A 357 12.38 -6.60 -3.63
CA ARG A 357 12.60 -5.30 -4.25
C ARG A 357 11.60 -4.28 -3.72
N VAL A 358 12.10 -3.18 -3.18
CA VAL A 358 11.30 -2.05 -2.70
C VAL A 358 11.48 -0.90 -3.68
N TRP A 359 10.39 -0.41 -4.28
CA TRP A 359 10.46 0.73 -5.19
C TRP A 359 10.86 2.02 -4.44
N PRO A 360 11.23 3.10 -5.16
CA PRO A 360 11.57 4.35 -4.50
C PRO A 360 10.40 4.93 -3.67
N SER A 361 10.75 5.74 -2.68
CA SER A 361 9.81 6.51 -1.83
C SER A 361 8.80 5.64 -1.07
N LYS A 362 9.23 4.49 -0.55
CA LYS A 362 8.39 3.59 0.26
C LYS A 362 8.68 3.70 1.75
N GLN A 363 7.66 3.45 2.57
CA GLN A 363 7.79 3.36 4.02
C GLN A 363 7.45 1.94 4.47
N ILE A 364 8.41 1.27 5.10
CA ILE A 364 8.18 -0.04 5.73
C ILE A 364 8.00 0.21 7.22
N GLU A 365 6.86 -0.20 7.77
CA GLU A 365 6.55 0.02 9.19
C GLU A 365 7.53 -0.72 10.10
N SER A 366 7.74 -0.18 11.31
CA SER A 366 8.55 -0.84 12.33
C SER A 366 8.03 -2.24 12.64
N GLY A 367 8.94 -3.23 12.67
CA GLY A 367 8.63 -4.64 12.89
C GLY A 367 7.90 -5.34 11.74
N ALA A 368 7.73 -4.70 10.58
CA ALA A 368 7.16 -5.35 9.40
C ALA A 368 8.14 -6.37 8.79
N ILE A 369 7.62 -7.50 8.31
CA ILE A 369 8.38 -8.50 7.56
C ILE A 369 7.93 -8.45 6.11
N LEU A 370 8.81 -7.98 5.24
CA LEU A 370 8.53 -7.85 3.81
C LEU A 370 9.05 -9.08 3.07
N ASN A 371 8.13 -9.93 2.62
CA ASN A 371 8.40 -11.16 1.86
C ASN A 371 8.10 -11.03 0.36
N ILE A 372 7.54 -9.90 -0.06
CA ILE A 372 7.12 -9.64 -1.44
C ILE A 372 7.63 -8.27 -1.91
N ASN A 373 7.81 -8.12 -3.22
CA ASN A 373 8.22 -6.84 -3.80
C ASN A 373 7.19 -5.74 -3.50
N LEU A 374 7.66 -4.59 -3.00
CA LEU A 374 6.83 -3.43 -2.72
C LEU A 374 6.88 -2.46 -3.90
N ILE A 375 6.03 -2.70 -4.90
CA ILE A 375 5.93 -1.92 -6.14
C ILE A 375 4.89 -0.81 -5.98
N TRP A 376 3.68 -1.19 -5.58
CA TRP A 376 2.51 -0.33 -5.39
C TRP A 376 2.24 -0.13 -3.89
N GLY A 377 1.54 0.95 -3.53
CA GLY A 377 1.28 1.32 -2.13
C GLY A 377 2.46 2.08 -1.50
N GLN A 378 2.19 2.91 -0.48
CA GLN A 378 3.22 3.66 0.24
C GLN A 378 3.73 2.92 1.48
N THR A 379 2.95 1.97 2.02
CA THR A 379 3.18 1.36 3.33
C THR A 379 2.92 -0.14 3.32
N ALA A 380 3.88 -0.94 3.80
CA ALA A 380 3.66 -2.37 4.06
C ALA A 380 3.15 -2.58 5.49
N GLN A 381 1.92 -3.09 5.65
CA GLN A 381 1.25 -3.27 6.95
C GLN A 381 1.60 -4.60 7.62
N ARG A 382 1.63 -4.60 8.96
CA ARG A 382 1.92 -5.77 9.80
C ARG A 382 0.79 -6.83 9.87
N ASN A 383 -0.47 -6.42 9.85
CA ASN A 383 -1.66 -7.29 9.98
C ASN A 383 -2.59 -7.12 8.79
N LEU A 384 -3.42 -8.13 8.52
CA LEU A 384 -4.37 -8.12 7.40
C LEU A 384 -5.77 -7.66 7.82
N PHE A 385 -6.21 -8.00 9.04
CA PHE A 385 -7.51 -7.59 9.59
C PHE A 385 -7.42 -6.33 10.46
N GLY A 386 -8.29 -5.36 10.17
CA GLY A 386 -8.51 -4.17 10.99
C GLY A 386 -9.70 -4.31 11.95
N GLN A 387 -10.39 -3.20 12.24
CA GLN A 387 -11.55 -3.19 13.14
C GLN A 387 -12.82 -3.82 12.54
N ARG A 388 -13.09 -3.58 11.24
CA ARG A 388 -14.30 -4.07 10.54
C ARG A 388 -14.04 -5.27 9.63
N GLY A 389 -12.81 -5.46 9.19
CA GLY A 389 -12.44 -6.47 8.21
C GLY A 389 -11.10 -6.11 7.57
N VAL A 390 -10.89 -6.57 6.33
CA VAL A 390 -9.67 -6.30 5.57
C VAL A 390 -9.86 -5.04 4.75
N THR A 391 -8.98 -4.06 4.93
CA THR A 391 -9.08 -2.75 4.28
C THR A 391 -7.80 -2.37 3.57
N GLY A 392 -7.91 -1.72 2.42
CA GLY A 392 -6.75 -1.16 1.72
C GLY A 392 -7.17 -0.31 0.53
N LEU A 393 -6.24 0.46 -0.03
CA LEU A 393 -6.48 1.23 -1.25
C LEU A 393 -6.92 0.32 -2.38
N ALA A 394 -8.02 0.71 -3.04
CA ALA A 394 -8.59 0.00 -4.17
C ALA A 394 -7.55 -0.17 -5.29
N ASN A 395 -7.32 -1.40 -5.75
CA ASN A 395 -6.41 -1.74 -6.84
C ASN A 395 -4.92 -1.37 -6.60
N ILE A 396 -4.55 -1.06 -5.35
CA ILE A 396 -3.17 -0.79 -4.94
C ILE A 396 -2.79 -1.78 -3.84
N ASP A 397 -3.52 -1.74 -2.71
CA ASP A 397 -3.32 -2.68 -1.61
C ASP A 397 -4.21 -3.92 -1.79
N ILE A 398 -5.46 -3.71 -2.22
CA ILE A 398 -6.41 -4.79 -2.52
C ILE A 398 -6.43 -5.04 -4.03
N THR A 399 -5.47 -5.85 -4.49
CA THR A 399 -5.34 -6.28 -5.89
C THR A 399 -6.10 -7.60 -6.15
N PRO A 400 -6.31 -8.00 -7.42
CA PRO A 400 -6.85 -9.31 -7.75
C PRO A 400 -6.08 -10.47 -7.12
N GLU A 401 -4.75 -10.42 -7.13
CA GLU A 401 -3.85 -11.44 -6.60
C GLU A 401 -3.98 -11.53 -5.07
N PHE A 402 -4.00 -10.37 -4.41
CA PHE A 402 -4.27 -10.28 -2.97
C PHE A 402 -5.61 -10.95 -2.62
N ALA A 403 -6.67 -10.63 -3.38
CA ALA A 403 -8.02 -11.15 -3.16
C ALA A 403 -8.12 -12.67 -3.42
N VAL A 404 -7.47 -13.20 -4.45
CA VAL A 404 -7.39 -14.66 -4.69
C VAL A 404 -6.71 -15.35 -3.51
N LYS A 405 -5.57 -14.82 -3.05
CA LYS A 405 -4.81 -15.37 -1.94
C LYS A 405 -5.61 -15.33 -0.64
N LEU A 406 -6.32 -14.23 -0.38
CA LEU A 406 -7.20 -14.09 0.78
C LEU A 406 -8.38 -15.08 0.75
N GLY A 407 -8.99 -15.28 -0.43
CA GLY A 407 -10.05 -16.26 -0.62
C GLY A 407 -9.57 -17.69 -0.35
N ALA A 408 -8.39 -18.06 -0.87
CA ALA A 408 -7.79 -19.37 -0.63
C ALA A 408 -7.41 -19.57 0.84
N ALA A 409 -6.89 -18.54 1.52
CA ALA A 409 -6.58 -18.57 2.94
C ALA A 409 -7.84 -18.84 3.78
N TYR A 410 -8.92 -18.07 3.56
CA TYR A 410 -10.17 -18.27 4.27
C TYR A 410 -10.76 -19.65 4.01
N GLY A 411 -10.84 -20.08 2.75
CA GLY A 411 -11.40 -21.40 2.42
C GLY A 411 -10.59 -22.57 2.97
N SER A 412 -9.27 -22.42 3.13
CA SER A 412 -8.40 -23.41 3.77
C SER A 412 -8.68 -23.56 5.26
N THR A 413 -9.22 -22.53 5.92
CA THR A 413 -9.64 -22.62 7.33
C THR A 413 -10.94 -23.43 7.54
N LEU A 414 -11.72 -23.62 6.47
CA LEU A 414 -13.00 -24.33 6.43
C LEU A 414 -12.84 -25.79 5.98
N LYS A 415 -13.86 -26.62 6.17
CA LYS A 415 -13.87 -28.00 5.67
C LYS A 415 -14.09 -28.05 4.14
N PRO A 416 -13.50 -29.00 3.41
CA PRO A 416 -13.84 -29.21 2.00
C PRO A 416 -15.35 -29.39 1.78
N GLY A 417 -15.88 -28.86 0.69
CA GLY A 417 -17.29 -28.89 0.35
C GLY A 417 -18.17 -27.88 1.10
N SER A 418 -17.61 -27.11 2.05
CA SER A 418 -18.35 -26.06 2.76
C SER A 418 -18.95 -25.05 1.79
N GLN A 419 -20.11 -24.50 2.15
CA GLN A 419 -20.78 -23.44 1.41
C GLN A 419 -20.43 -22.08 2.03
N VAL A 420 -20.04 -21.10 1.23
CA VAL A 420 -19.76 -19.73 1.66
C VAL A 420 -20.62 -18.76 0.85
N MET A 421 -21.30 -17.86 1.55
CA MET A 421 -22.04 -16.77 0.91
C MET A 421 -21.05 -15.69 0.46
N ILE A 422 -21.23 -15.11 -0.73
CA ILE A 422 -20.50 -13.91 -1.12
C ILE A 422 -21.45 -12.86 -1.69
N SER A 423 -21.21 -11.61 -1.32
CA SER A 423 -22.01 -10.45 -1.74
C SER A 423 -21.11 -9.24 -1.91
N ARG A 424 -21.61 -8.19 -2.57
CA ARG A 424 -20.86 -6.95 -2.77
C ARG A 424 -21.76 -5.74 -2.95
N ASP A 425 -21.16 -4.56 -2.95
CA ASP A 425 -21.79 -3.35 -3.47
C ASP A 425 -21.82 -3.31 -5.02
N GLN A 426 -22.40 -2.25 -5.59
CA GLN A 426 -22.64 -2.11 -7.03
C GLN A 426 -21.40 -1.78 -7.88
N ARG A 427 -20.25 -1.52 -7.26
CA ARG A 427 -19.11 -0.87 -7.92
C ARG A 427 -18.19 -1.85 -8.66
N SER A 428 -17.53 -1.36 -9.70
CA SER A 428 -16.64 -2.16 -10.56
C SER A 428 -15.46 -2.77 -9.79
N ILE A 429 -14.84 -2.00 -8.89
CA ILE A 429 -13.73 -2.49 -8.06
C ILE A 429 -14.16 -3.61 -7.13
N SER A 430 -15.30 -3.48 -6.46
CA SER A 430 -15.87 -4.53 -5.61
C SER A 430 -16.16 -5.79 -6.42
N ARG A 431 -16.70 -5.63 -7.64
CA ARG A 431 -16.93 -6.75 -8.58
C ARG A 431 -15.64 -7.50 -8.95
N MET A 432 -14.55 -6.77 -9.22
CA MET A 432 -13.25 -7.36 -9.50
C MET A 432 -12.74 -8.17 -8.29
N ALA A 433 -12.69 -7.54 -7.11
CA ALA A 433 -12.22 -8.20 -5.89
C ALA A 433 -13.07 -9.42 -5.51
N THR A 434 -14.40 -9.34 -5.63
CA THR A 434 -15.31 -10.48 -5.40
C THR A 434 -15.02 -11.65 -6.33
N ARG A 435 -14.80 -11.42 -7.63
CA ARG A 435 -14.47 -12.50 -8.58
C ARG A 435 -13.15 -13.18 -8.22
N SER A 436 -12.16 -12.41 -7.79
CA SER A 436 -10.88 -12.94 -7.31
C SER A 436 -11.04 -13.78 -6.05
N LEU A 437 -11.81 -13.31 -5.06
CA LEU A 437 -12.12 -14.07 -3.84
C LEU A 437 -12.81 -15.41 -4.16
N ILE A 438 -13.78 -15.40 -5.09
CA ILE A 438 -14.48 -16.60 -5.55
C ILE A 438 -13.49 -17.61 -6.14
N ALA A 439 -12.59 -17.17 -7.01
CA ALA A 439 -11.57 -18.06 -7.60
C ALA A 439 -10.67 -18.68 -6.52
N GLY A 440 -10.24 -17.89 -5.54
CA GLY A 440 -9.47 -18.37 -4.39
C GLY A 440 -10.21 -19.44 -3.58
N LEU A 441 -11.48 -19.20 -3.24
CA LEU A 441 -12.30 -20.13 -2.48
C LEU A 441 -12.59 -21.44 -3.22
N MET A 442 -12.96 -21.36 -4.50
CA MET A 442 -13.24 -22.54 -5.33
C MET A 442 -12.00 -23.44 -5.46
N SER A 443 -10.81 -22.82 -5.57
CA SER A 443 -9.54 -23.55 -5.72
C SER A 443 -9.13 -24.38 -4.49
N VAL A 444 -9.79 -24.18 -3.34
CA VAL A 444 -9.57 -24.92 -2.09
C VAL A 444 -10.78 -25.76 -1.68
N GLY A 445 -11.69 -25.99 -2.62
CA GLY A 445 -12.87 -26.87 -2.50
C GLY A 445 -14.05 -26.27 -1.77
N VAL A 446 -14.19 -24.94 -1.74
CA VAL A 446 -15.34 -24.25 -1.14
C VAL A 446 -16.36 -23.89 -2.21
N ASN A 447 -17.62 -24.26 -1.96
CA ASN A 447 -18.75 -23.91 -2.81
C ASN A 447 -19.29 -22.52 -2.46
N ILE A 448 -19.75 -21.79 -3.45
CA ILE A 448 -20.12 -20.38 -3.33
C ILE A 448 -21.61 -20.17 -3.58
N GLN A 449 -22.25 -19.41 -2.70
CA GLN A 449 -23.57 -18.82 -2.91
C GLN A 449 -23.42 -17.31 -3.15
N ASN A 450 -23.48 -16.88 -4.41
CA ASN A 450 -23.23 -15.50 -4.81
C ASN A 450 -24.54 -14.68 -4.84
N LEU A 451 -24.62 -13.63 -4.03
CA LEU A 451 -25.76 -12.70 -3.94
C LEU A 451 -25.60 -11.45 -4.82
N ASP A 452 -24.53 -11.37 -5.60
CA ASP A 452 -24.21 -10.24 -6.47
C ASP A 452 -24.23 -8.88 -5.73
N ALA A 453 -24.81 -7.85 -6.36
CA ALA A 453 -24.89 -6.50 -5.83
C ALA A 453 -26.06 -6.41 -4.85
N THR A 454 -25.78 -6.23 -3.56
CA THR A 454 -26.83 -6.13 -2.55
C THR A 454 -26.37 -5.29 -1.36
N ALA A 455 -27.30 -4.90 -0.51
CA ALA A 455 -27.01 -4.24 0.74
C ALA A 455 -26.50 -5.25 1.79
N VAL A 456 -25.59 -4.82 2.67
CA VAL A 456 -25.09 -5.65 3.78
C VAL A 456 -26.23 -6.19 4.66
N PRO A 457 -27.26 -5.38 5.06
CA PRO A 457 -28.35 -5.86 5.90
C PRO A 457 -29.10 -7.07 5.30
N MET A 458 -29.31 -7.04 3.99
CA MET A 458 -29.93 -8.18 3.28
C MET A 458 -29.05 -9.42 3.35
N SER A 459 -27.75 -9.26 3.12
CA SER A 459 -26.77 -10.35 3.20
C SER A 459 -26.74 -10.97 4.60
N ARG A 460 -26.88 -10.16 5.66
CA ARG A 460 -26.94 -10.63 7.05
C ARG A 460 -28.25 -11.33 7.39
N THR A 461 -29.37 -10.88 6.82
CA THR A 461 -30.70 -11.49 7.04
C THR A 461 -30.77 -12.91 6.47
N VAL A 462 -30.15 -13.14 5.32
CA VAL A 462 -30.26 -14.40 4.56
C VAL A 462 -29.20 -15.43 4.90
N VAL A 463 -28.04 -15.03 5.42
CA VAL A 463 -26.97 -15.98 5.80
C VAL A 463 -27.46 -17.12 6.70
N PRO A 464 -28.25 -16.87 7.76
CA PRO A 464 -28.77 -17.95 8.62
C PRO A 464 -29.71 -18.91 7.88
N THR A 465 -30.35 -18.48 6.80
CA THR A 465 -31.30 -19.30 6.02
C THR A 465 -30.63 -20.13 4.93
N LEU A 466 -29.39 -19.81 4.55
CA LEU A 466 -28.68 -20.44 3.42
C LEU A 466 -27.85 -21.68 3.79
N GLY A 467 -27.74 -22.01 5.08
CA GLY A 467 -26.94 -23.16 5.54
C GLY A 467 -25.45 -23.04 5.23
N VAL A 468 -24.93 -21.80 5.14
CA VAL A 468 -23.52 -21.52 4.84
C VAL A 468 -22.66 -21.58 6.09
N ALA A 469 -21.37 -21.91 5.92
CA ALA A 469 -20.37 -21.91 6.98
C ALA A 469 -19.95 -20.48 7.40
N GLY A 470 -20.17 -19.51 6.52
CA GLY A 470 -19.89 -18.09 6.71
C GLY A 470 -20.14 -17.31 5.41
N GLY A 471 -19.82 -16.03 5.44
CA GLY A 471 -20.05 -15.12 4.32
C GLY A 471 -18.93 -14.09 4.14
N ILE A 472 -18.88 -13.51 2.95
CA ILE A 472 -18.02 -12.37 2.63
C ILE A 472 -18.87 -11.27 2.00
N HIS A 473 -18.70 -10.04 2.44
CA HIS A 473 -19.26 -8.86 1.79
C HIS A 473 -18.14 -7.90 1.36
N VAL A 474 -18.15 -7.50 0.09
CA VAL A 474 -17.14 -6.60 -0.49
C VAL A 474 -17.75 -5.26 -0.86
N ARG A 475 -17.25 -4.16 -0.29
CA ARG A 475 -17.73 -2.80 -0.60
C ARG A 475 -16.62 -1.78 -0.58
N LEU A 476 -16.88 -0.58 -1.10
CA LEU A 476 -16.04 0.57 -0.72
C LEU A 476 -16.21 0.90 0.76
N HIS A 477 -15.14 1.39 1.37
CA HIS A 477 -15.13 1.80 2.77
C HIS A 477 -16.11 2.97 2.98
N PRO A 478 -17.00 2.92 4.00
CA PRO A 478 -18.01 3.96 4.23
C PRO A 478 -17.45 5.38 4.37
N ASP A 479 -16.29 5.49 5.03
CA ASP A 479 -15.65 6.77 5.38
C ASP A 479 -14.47 7.16 4.48
N ARG A 480 -13.95 6.21 3.67
CA ARG A 480 -12.74 6.41 2.85
C ARG A 480 -13.05 6.03 1.40
N PRO A 481 -13.34 7.00 0.53
CA PRO A 481 -13.89 6.72 -0.81
C PRO A 481 -12.96 5.88 -1.70
N ASP A 482 -11.64 5.94 -1.49
CA ASP A 482 -10.64 5.23 -2.29
C ASP A 482 -10.23 3.86 -1.72
N TYR A 483 -10.82 3.46 -0.60
CA TYR A 483 -10.51 2.20 0.08
C TYR A 483 -11.58 1.15 -0.18
N LEU A 484 -11.15 -0.10 -0.38
CA LEU A 484 -12.02 -1.27 -0.35
C LEU A 484 -12.08 -1.82 1.08
N LEU A 485 -13.23 -2.39 1.45
CA LEU A 485 -13.48 -3.12 2.69
C LEU A 485 -14.05 -4.50 2.35
N ILE A 486 -13.36 -5.55 2.81
CA ILE A 486 -13.80 -6.94 2.74
C ILE A 486 -14.19 -7.40 4.15
N GLU A 487 -15.48 -7.60 4.36
CA GLU A 487 -16.05 -8.05 5.64
C GLU A 487 -16.31 -9.54 5.61
N PHE A 488 -15.91 -10.22 6.68
CA PHE A 488 -16.17 -11.64 6.87
C PHE A 488 -17.26 -11.82 7.93
N ILE A 489 -18.26 -12.61 7.57
CA ILE A 489 -19.48 -12.83 8.33
C ILE A 489 -19.52 -14.30 8.75
N ASP A 490 -19.94 -14.60 9.97
CA ASP A 490 -20.16 -15.96 10.44
C ASP A 490 -21.53 -16.51 9.99
N ASN A 491 -21.88 -17.73 10.40
CA ASN A 491 -23.15 -18.36 10.05
C ASN A 491 -24.39 -17.75 10.75
N LYS A 492 -24.21 -16.85 11.72
CA LYS A 492 -25.28 -16.13 12.42
C LYS A 492 -25.53 -14.74 11.82
N GLY A 493 -24.70 -14.30 10.87
CA GLY A 493 -24.81 -12.97 10.30
C GLY A 493 -24.05 -11.89 11.08
N VAL A 494 -23.20 -12.25 12.05
CA VAL A 494 -22.29 -11.31 12.74
C VAL A 494 -20.89 -11.38 12.14
N ASN A 495 -20.03 -10.40 12.41
CA ASN A 495 -18.64 -10.47 11.95
C ASN A 495 -17.89 -11.64 12.60
N ILE A 496 -16.90 -12.20 11.91
CA ILE A 496 -16.10 -13.30 12.45
C ILE A 496 -15.31 -12.91 13.70
N SER A 497 -14.98 -13.91 14.52
CA SER A 497 -14.21 -13.70 15.75
C SER A 497 -12.72 -13.44 15.48
N LYS A 498 -12.05 -12.73 16.41
CA LYS A 498 -10.60 -12.48 16.36
C LYS A 498 -9.75 -13.76 16.28
N ALA A 499 -10.25 -14.88 16.84
CA ALA A 499 -9.57 -16.17 16.73
C ALA A 499 -9.57 -16.70 15.29
N LEU A 500 -10.68 -16.52 14.56
CA LEU A 500 -10.77 -16.92 13.15
C LEU A 500 -9.98 -15.98 12.25
N GLU A 501 -10.00 -14.67 12.51
CA GLU A 501 -9.14 -13.70 11.80
C GLU A 501 -7.66 -14.13 11.85
N LYS A 502 -7.12 -14.40 13.04
CA LYS A 502 -5.72 -14.86 13.21
C LYS A 502 -5.43 -16.18 12.48
N LYS A 503 -6.42 -17.08 12.40
CA LYS A 503 -6.27 -18.34 11.65
C LYS A 503 -6.17 -18.07 10.13
N ILE A 504 -6.97 -17.13 9.62
CA ILE A 504 -6.93 -16.71 8.21
C ILE A 504 -5.59 -16.00 7.92
N GLU A 505 -5.15 -15.08 8.79
CA GLU A 505 -3.85 -14.41 8.67
C GLU A 505 -2.70 -15.42 8.66
N GLY A 506 -2.72 -16.37 9.59
CA GLY A 506 -1.72 -17.44 9.66
C GLY A 506 -1.64 -18.25 8.37
N ALA A 507 -2.79 -18.63 7.78
CA ALA A 507 -2.83 -19.32 6.49
C ALA A 507 -2.36 -18.43 5.33
N TYR A 508 -2.72 -17.14 5.34
CA TYR A 508 -2.34 -16.18 4.31
C TYR A 508 -0.83 -15.92 4.27
N PHE A 509 -0.22 -15.61 5.42
CA PHE A 509 1.21 -15.28 5.49
C PHE A 509 2.12 -16.50 5.31
N LYS A 510 1.68 -17.69 5.76
CA LYS A 510 2.40 -18.95 5.53
C LYS A 510 2.22 -19.51 4.12
N GLU A 511 1.26 -18.98 3.36
CA GLU A 511 0.82 -19.52 2.07
C GLU A 511 0.40 -20.99 2.13
N ASP A 512 -0.11 -21.42 3.29
CA ASP A 512 -0.55 -22.79 3.54
C ASP A 512 -1.99 -22.98 3.03
N PHE A 513 -2.11 -23.16 1.71
CA PHE A 513 -3.40 -23.32 1.03
C PHE A 513 -3.68 -24.77 0.71
N ARG A 514 -4.81 -25.29 1.19
CA ARG A 514 -5.28 -26.64 0.83
C ARG A 514 -5.77 -26.63 -0.62
N ARG A 515 -4.99 -27.19 -1.55
CA ARG A 515 -5.44 -27.42 -2.93
C ARG A 515 -6.24 -28.72 -3.04
N VAL A 516 -7.26 -28.71 -3.90
CA VAL A 516 -8.17 -29.84 -4.12
C VAL A 516 -8.03 -30.42 -5.53
N GLN A 517 -8.50 -31.64 -5.74
CA GLN A 517 -8.48 -32.28 -7.06
C GLN A 517 -9.49 -31.62 -8.02
N ILE A 518 -9.33 -31.85 -9.33
CA ILE A 518 -10.16 -31.24 -10.38
C ILE A 518 -11.67 -31.40 -10.12
N HIS A 519 -12.10 -32.57 -9.67
CA HIS A 519 -13.52 -32.88 -9.42
C HIS A 519 -14.06 -32.34 -8.09
N GLU A 520 -13.19 -31.80 -7.24
CA GLU A 520 -13.52 -31.21 -5.93
C GLU A 520 -13.48 -29.68 -5.94
N ILE A 521 -13.13 -29.07 -7.08
CA ILE A 521 -13.18 -27.61 -7.27
C ILE A 521 -14.61 -27.15 -6.99
N GLY A 522 -14.74 -26.14 -6.13
CA GLY A 522 -16.04 -25.64 -5.70
C GLY A 522 -16.85 -25.05 -6.85
N ASN A 523 -18.17 -25.04 -6.72
CA ASN A 523 -19.09 -24.47 -7.71
C ASN A 523 -19.68 -23.13 -7.24
N VAL A 524 -20.24 -22.34 -8.16
CA VAL A 524 -20.94 -21.08 -7.86
C VAL A 524 -22.43 -21.23 -8.17
N VAL A 525 -23.27 -20.89 -7.20
CA VAL A 525 -24.74 -20.86 -7.31
C VAL A 525 -25.25 -19.46 -6.99
N TYR A 526 -26.34 -19.05 -7.64
CA TYR A 526 -27.00 -17.75 -7.44
C TYR A 526 -28.38 -17.98 -6.81
N PRO A 527 -28.52 -17.75 -5.49
CA PRO A 527 -29.80 -17.90 -4.81
C PRO A 527 -30.88 -16.94 -5.35
N ILE A 528 -32.13 -17.40 -5.39
CA ILE A 528 -33.31 -16.64 -5.83
C ILE A 528 -34.10 -16.21 -4.58
N GLN A 529 -35.01 -15.22 -4.68
CA GLN A 529 -35.93 -14.79 -3.60
C GLN A 529 -35.27 -14.09 -2.39
N MET A 530 -34.12 -13.47 -2.60
CA MET A 530 -33.40 -12.73 -1.56
C MET A 530 -34.19 -11.51 -1.05
N ILE A 531 -34.77 -10.74 -1.98
CA ILE A 531 -35.60 -9.59 -1.66
C ILE A 531 -36.84 -10.05 -0.89
N ASP A 532 -37.49 -11.13 -1.31
CA ASP A 532 -38.70 -11.64 -0.67
C ASP A 532 -38.43 -12.07 0.78
N THR A 533 -37.30 -12.74 1.03
CA THR A 533 -36.91 -13.17 2.38
C THR A 533 -36.74 -11.97 3.32
N TYR A 534 -36.09 -10.91 2.83
CA TYR A 534 -35.94 -9.66 3.58
C TYR A 534 -37.28 -8.92 3.77
N CYS A 535 -38.13 -8.87 2.73
CA CYS A 535 -39.49 -8.30 2.82
C CYS A 535 -40.36 -9.02 3.86
N ASN A 536 -40.34 -10.36 3.86
CA ASN A 536 -41.11 -11.17 4.80
C ASN A 536 -40.63 -10.96 6.25
N ALA A 537 -39.31 -10.76 6.43
CA ALA A 537 -38.74 -10.44 7.73
C ALA A 537 -39.17 -9.03 8.22
N PHE A 538 -39.33 -8.06 7.31
CA PHE A 538 -39.93 -6.75 7.61
C PHE A 538 -41.36 -6.89 8.09
N GLU A 539 -42.20 -7.58 7.30
CA GLU A 539 -43.63 -7.77 7.60
C GLU A 539 -43.87 -8.45 8.93
N LYS A 540 -43.04 -9.45 9.27
CA LYS A 540 -43.16 -10.18 10.53
C LYS A 540 -42.86 -9.32 11.75
N ASN A 541 -41.97 -8.33 11.60
CA ASN A 541 -41.41 -7.56 12.73
C ASN A 541 -41.88 -6.10 12.78
N LEU A 542 -42.80 -5.68 11.92
CA LEU A 542 -43.39 -4.33 11.87
C LEU A 542 -44.90 -4.39 12.07
N ASN A 543 -45.48 -3.39 12.73
CA ASN A 543 -46.92 -3.15 12.66
C ASN A 543 -47.31 -2.56 11.30
N VAL A 544 -47.48 -3.42 10.31
CA VAL A 544 -47.79 -3.03 8.91
C VAL A 544 -49.09 -2.24 8.81
N GLU A 545 -50.09 -2.53 9.64
CA GLU A 545 -51.37 -1.81 9.64
C GLU A 545 -51.21 -0.36 10.12
N ALA A 546 -50.36 -0.11 11.12
CA ALA A 546 -50.04 1.25 11.54
C ALA A 546 -49.30 2.03 10.44
N ILE A 547 -48.35 1.37 9.75
CA ILE A 547 -47.60 2.00 8.65
C ILE A 547 -48.53 2.33 7.47
N ARG A 548 -49.43 1.40 7.09
CA ARG A 548 -50.35 1.57 5.96
C ARG A 548 -51.36 2.71 6.17
N HIS A 549 -51.80 2.93 7.40
CA HIS A 549 -52.69 4.03 7.76
C HIS A 549 -51.95 5.30 8.18
N SER A 550 -50.62 5.32 8.06
CA SER A 550 -49.82 6.50 8.39
C SER A 550 -50.04 7.60 7.36
N ASN A 551 -50.27 8.83 7.82
CA ASN A 551 -50.21 10.02 6.98
C ASN A 551 -48.77 10.56 6.84
N SER A 552 -47.76 9.74 7.15
CA SER A 552 -46.37 10.17 7.13
C SER A 552 -45.86 10.30 5.70
N LYS A 553 -45.47 11.51 5.33
CA LYS A 553 -44.73 11.78 4.10
C LYS A 553 -43.25 11.82 4.40
N VAL A 554 -42.46 10.96 3.75
CA VAL A 554 -41.02 10.80 4.05
C VAL A 554 -40.18 11.12 2.83
N VAL A 555 -39.09 11.86 2.99
CA VAL A 555 -38.12 12.11 1.91
C VAL A 555 -36.86 11.30 2.19
N ILE A 556 -36.41 10.47 1.25
CA ILE A 556 -35.26 9.57 1.45
C ILE A 556 -34.18 9.86 0.40
N ASP A 557 -32.98 10.19 0.88
CA ASP A 557 -31.78 10.32 0.07
C ASP A 557 -30.92 9.06 0.20
N TYR A 558 -30.71 8.36 -0.92
CA TYR A 558 -29.95 7.11 -0.97
C TYR A 558 -28.45 7.29 -1.21
N THR A 559 -27.96 8.53 -1.37
CA THR A 559 -26.55 8.85 -1.62
C THR A 559 -25.91 8.01 -2.74
N TYR A 560 -26.68 7.70 -3.78
CA TYR A 560 -26.28 6.89 -4.94
C TYR A 560 -25.88 5.44 -4.61
N ALA A 561 -26.38 4.88 -3.50
CA ALA A 561 -26.07 3.54 -3.01
C ALA A 561 -27.12 2.48 -3.41
N VAL A 562 -26.75 1.20 -3.28
CA VAL A 562 -27.59 0.04 -3.64
C VAL A 562 -28.91 -0.05 -2.86
N SER A 563 -29.01 0.58 -1.69
CA SER A 563 -30.24 0.67 -0.90
C SER A 563 -31.40 1.33 -1.66
N GLY A 564 -31.10 2.21 -2.62
CA GLY A 564 -32.10 2.86 -3.50
C GLY A 564 -32.83 1.90 -4.45
N ALA A 565 -32.29 0.70 -4.68
CA ALA A 565 -32.97 -0.32 -5.48
C ALA A 565 -33.99 -1.15 -4.69
N VAL A 566 -33.87 -1.18 -3.36
CA VAL A 566 -34.61 -2.12 -2.48
C VAL A 566 -35.68 -1.41 -1.66
N LEU A 567 -35.29 -0.39 -0.91
CA LEU A 567 -36.19 0.26 0.06
C LEU A 567 -37.44 0.91 -0.58
N PRO A 568 -37.38 1.55 -1.77
CA PRO A 568 -38.60 2.08 -2.40
C PRO A 568 -39.65 1.00 -2.68
N GLN A 569 -39.22 -0.21 -3.09
CA GLN A 569 -40.15 -1.32 -3.35
C GLN A 569 -40.82 -1.81 -2.06
N LEU A 570 -40.05 -1.86 -0.96
CA LEU A 570 -40.56 -2.20 0.38
C LEU A 570 -41.58 -1.18 0.87
N LEU A 571 -41.25 0.11 0.82
CA LEU A 571 -42.13 1.17 1.31
C LEU A 571 -43.42 1.27 0.48
N ALA A 572 -43.33 1.08 -0.83
CA ALA A 572 -44.50 1.01 -1.71
C ALA A 572 -45.43 -0.16 -1.33
N LYS A 573 -44.88 -1.33 -0.95
CA LYS A 573 -45.67 -2.49 -0.49
C LYS A 573 -46.49 -2.18 0.76
N PHE A 574 -46.01 -1.28 1.61
CA PHE A 574 -46.68 -0.87 2.85
C PHE A 574 -47.56 0.37 2.70
N GLY A 575 -47.63 0.96 1.49
CA GLY A 575 -48.47 2.14 1.23
C GLY A 575 -47.88 3.46 1.74
N CYS A 576 -46.57 3.52 2.01
CA CYS A 576 -45.92 4.76 2.47
C CYS A 576 -45.78 5.79 1.32
N ASP A 577 -46.09 7.05 1.60
CA ASP A 577 -45.80 8.18 0.70
C ASP A 577 -44.33 8.60 0.87
N ALA A 578 -43.44 7.97 0.09
CA ALA A 578 -42.00 8.19 0.12
C ALA A 578 -41.51 8.91 -1.16
N VAL A 579 -40.87 10.06 -0.98
CA VAL A 579 -40.19 10.80 -2.06
C VAL A 579 -38.72 10.42 -2.08
N VAL A 580 -38.24 9.97 -3.23
CA VAL A 580 -36.90 9.39 -3.40
C VAL A 580 -35.95 10.39 -4.03
N LEU A 581 -34.78 10.59 -3.41
CA LEU A 581 -33.66 11.39 -3.90
C LEU A 581 -32.42 10.51 -4.14
N ASN A 582 -31.64 10.84 -5.18
CA ASN A 582 -30.33 10.23 -5.48
C ASN A 582 -30.32 8.68 -5.49
N ALA A 583 -31.39 8.03 -5.96
CA ALA A 583 -31.49 6.57 -6.04
C ALA A 583 -30.75 5.92 -7.21
N SER A 584 -30.28 6.71 -8.18
CA SER A 584 -29.44 6.21 -9.27
C SER A 584 -28.11 5.68 -8.72
N LEU A 585 -27.61 4.58 -9.26
CA LEU A 585 -26.35 3.98 -8.81
C LEU A 585 -25.13 4.68 -9.42
N LYS A 586 -24.21 5.18 -8.59
CA LYS A 586 -22.93 5.76 -9.03
C LYS A 586 -21.79 4.75 -8.86
N GLN A 587 -20.86 4.72 -9.82
CA GLN A 587 -19.68 3.82 -9.76
C GLN A 587 -18.57 4.36 -8.83
N THR A 588 -18.51 5.67 -8.63
CA THR A 588 -17.58 6.30 -7.68
C THR A 588 -18.26 6.50 -6.33
N ALA A 589 -17.47 6.49 -5.25
CA ALA A 589 -17.95 6.90 -3.95
C ALA A 589 -18.27 8.41 -3.93
N VAL A 590 -19.20 8.80 -3.05
CA VAL A 590 -19.52 10.19 -2.73
C VAL A 590 -18.60 10.63 -1.61
N SER A 591 -17.93 11.78 -1.77
CA SER A 591 -17.02 12.29 -0.72
C SER A 591 -17.80 12.76 0.52
N SER A 592 -17.15 12.88 1.67
CA SER A 592 -17.81 13.37 2.89
C SER A 592 -18.35 14.79 2.74
N VAL A 593 -17.67 15.64 1.96
CA VAL A 593 -18.11 17.01 1.64
C VAL A 593 -19.37 16.98 0.79
N GLU A 594 -19.41 16.13 -0.23
CA GLU A 594 -20.60 15.95 -1.06
C GLU A 594 -21.78 15.38 -0.25
N LYS A 595 -21.54 14.43 0.66
CA LYS A 595 -22.60 13.88 1.55
C LYS A 595 -23.25 14.96 2.42
N GLU A 596 -22.47 15.87 2.99
CA GLU A 596 -23.01 16.98 3.80
C GLU A 596 -23.80 17.97 2.93
N ALA A 597 -23.34 18.25 1.70
CA ALA A 597 -24.09 19.08 0.76
C ALA A 597 -25.45 18.45 0.38
N LEU A 598 -25.47 17.13 0.14
CA LEU A 598 -26.71 16.37 -0.09
C LEU A 598 -27.63 16.40 1.13
N LEU A 599 -27.08 16.35 2.35
CA LEU A 599 -27.86 16.41 3.59
C LEU A 599 -28.55 17.79 3.75
N GLN A 600 -27.88 18.88 3.40
CA GLN A 600 -28.47 20.21 3.38
C GLN A 600 -29.59 20.31 2.33
N GLN A 601 -29.37 19.75 1.14
CA GLN A 601 -30.41 19.68 0.10
C GLN A 601 -31.63 18.88 0.56
N LEU A 602 -31.42 17.75 1.22
CA LEU A 602 -32.49 16.96 1.83
C LEU A 602 -33.32 17.81 2.80
N GLY A 603 -32.67 18.60 3.66
CA GLY A 603 -33.35 19.55 4.56
C GLY A 603 -34.28 20.51 3.83
N HIS A 604 -33.80 21.19 2.79
CA HIS A 604 -34.63 22.10 1.99
C HIS A 604 -35.81 21.38 1.30
N VAL A 605 -35.62 20.15 0.83
CA VAL A 605 -36.68 19.36 0.18
C VAL A 605 -37.74 18.94 1.20
N VAL A 606 -37.34 18.53 2.41
CA VAL A 606 -38.26 18.18 3.50
C VAL A 606 -39.16 19.36 3.86
N GLU A 607 -38.58 20.54 4.01
CA GLU A 607 -39.34 21.78 4.27
C GLU A 607 -40.28 22.13 3.11
N ALA A 608 -39.78 22.11 1.87
CA ALA A 608 -40.55 22.47 0.68
C ALA A 608 -41.76 21.55 0.46
N LEU A 609 -41.59 20.25 0.72
CA LEU A 609 -42.64 19.24 0.55
C LEU A 609 -43.55 19.10 1.77
N ARG A 610 -43.25 19.82 2.86
CA ARG A 610 -43.88 19.67 4.19
C ARG A 610 -43.93 18.21 4.62
N ALA A 611 -42.82 17.51 4.41
CA ALA A 611 -42.70 16.12 4.80
C ALA A 611 -42.64 15.98 6.34
N THR A 612 -43.08 14.84 6.85
CA THR A 612 -43.06 14.52 8.28
C THR A 612 -41.63 14.48 8.79
N PHE A 613 -40.73 13.87 8.02
CA PHE A 613 -39.29 13.87 8.23
C PHE A 613 -38.55 13.46 6.95
N GLY A 614 -37.25 13.73 6.90
CA GLY A 614 -36.34 13.22 5.88
C GLY A 614 -35.34 12.23 6.45
N VAL A 615 -34.72 11.44 5.57
CA VAL A 615 -33.66 10.50 5.93
C VAL A 615 -32.58 10.48 4.87
N GLN A 616 -31.32 10.62 5.28
CA GLN A 616 -30.18 10.31 4.43
C GLN A 616 -29.63 8.94 4.83
N VAL A 617 -29.58 8.00 3.89
CA VAL A 617 -29.06 6.65 4.09
C VAL A 617 -27.65 6.54 3.53
N SER A 618 -26.72 6.03 4.34
CA SER A 618 -25.31 5.87 3.99
C SER A 618 -24.80 4.45 4.30
N ALA A 619 -23.51 4.20 4.07
CA ALA A 619 -22.85 2.92 4.29
C ALA A 619 -23.57 1.70 3.66
N ASN A 620 -24.16 1.85 2.47
CA ASN A 620 -24.95 0.82 1.79
C ASN A 620 -26.12 0.27 2.65
N GLY A 621 -26.77 1.13 3.43
CA GLY A 621 -27.98 0.78 4.18
C GLY A 621 -27.75 0.40 5.64
N GLU A 622 -26.56 0.61 6.20
CA GLU A 622 -26.28 0.38 7.62
C GLU A 622 -26.46 1.62 8.51
N GLN A 623 -26.29 2.81 7.93
CA GLN A 623 -26.30 4.08 8.67
C GLN A 623 -27.37 5.04 8.13
N LEU A 624 -27.91 5.88 9.02
CA LEU A 624 -28.86 6.92 8.64
C LEU A 624 -28.71 8.20 9.45
N ILE A 625 -29.09 9.32 8.83
CA ILE A 625 -29.32 10.60 9.50
C ILE A 625 -30.78 10.97 9.30
N LEU A 626 -31.48 11.30 10.38
CA LEU A 626 -32.85 11.82 10.29
C LEU A 626 -32.80 13.34 10.08
N VAL A 627 -33.82 13.88 9.44
CA VAL A 627 -34.02 15.31 9.25
C VAL A 627 -35.44 15.64 9.71
N ASP A 628 -35.59 16.55 10.66
CA ASP A 628 -36.93 16.92 11.13
C ASP A 628 -37.69 17.78 10.10
N LYS A 629 -38.95 18.09 10.40
CA LYS A 629 -39.82 18.92 9.55
C LYS A 629 -39.30 20.36 9.30
N LEU A 630 -38.33 20.82 10.09
CA LEU A 630 -37.67 22.12 9.97
C LEU A 630 -36.31 21.99 9.27
N GLY A 631 -36.10 20.91 8.51
CA GLY A 631 -34.85 20.68 7.78
C GLY A 631 -33.63 20.44 8.67
N THR A 632 -33.80 20.25 9.98
CA THR A 632 -32.68 20.15 10.92
C THR A 632 -32.23 18.68 11.06
N PRO A 633 -30.93 18.38 10.83
CA PRO A 633 -30.42 17.01 10.92
C PRO A 633 -30.30 16.53 12.38
N ILE A 634 -30.73 15.30 12.63
CA ILE A 634 -30.60 14.55 13.89
C ILE A 634 -29.62 13.40 13.65
N ARG A 635 -28.43 13.50 14.25
CA ARG A 635 -27.29 12.58 14.07
C ARG A 635 -26.53 12.37 15.38
N GLY A 636 -25.58 11.43 15.39
CA GLY A 636 -24.71 11.21 16.54
C GLY A 636 -25.44 10.70 17.78
N GLU A 637 -24.96 11.10 18.96
CA GLU A 637 -25.55 10.75 20.26
C GLU A 637 -27.01 11.18 20.40
N MET A 638 -27.42 12.28 19.77
CA MET A 638 -28.82 12.74 19.78
C MET A 638 -29.74 11.77 19.04
N LEU A 639 -29.28 11.22 17.90
CA LEU A 639 -30.00 10.19 17.17
C LEU A 639 -30.09 8.89 17.99
N THR A 640 -29.00 8.50 18.66
CA THR A 640 -29.00 7.34 19.56
C THR A 640 -30.00 7.49 20.69
N ALA A 641 -30.00 8.65 21.38
CA ALA A 641 -30.93 8.94 22.46
C ALA A 641 -32.39 8.94 21.98
N LEU A 642 -32.66 9.56 20.83
CA LEU A 642 -33.98 9.54 20.18
C LEU A 642 -34.49 8.12 19.92
N MET A 643 -33.67 7.29 19.27
CA MET A 643 -34.05 5.92 18.94
C MET A 643 -34.26 5.06 20.19
N VAL A 644 -33.40 5.19 21.21
CA VAL A 644 -33.54 4.50 22.49
C VAL A 644 -34.85 4.89 23.18
N ASN A 645 -35.19 6.19 23.21
CA ASN A 645 -36.45 6.66 23.82
C ASN A 645 -37.67 6.11 23.07
N MET A 646 -37.68 6.19 21.74
CA MET A 646 -38.79 5.70 20.93
C MET A 646 -39.02 4.21 21.12
N ILE A 647 -37.96 3.40 21.12
CA ILE A 647 -38.05 1.95 21.28
C ILE A 647 -38.43 1.54 22.70
N LEU A 648 -37.86 2.17 23.73
CA LEU A 648 -38.23 1.84 25.12
C LEU A 648 -39.64 2.30 25.49
N THR A 649 -40.15 3.35 24.84
CA THR A 649 -41.57 3.74 24.95
C THR A 649 -42.49 2.63 24.43
N ALA A 650 -42.12 1.99 23.32
CA ALA A 650 -42.89 0.87 22.76
C ALA A 650 -42.63 -0.47 23.47
N HIS A 651 -41.45 -0.64 24.06
CA HIS A 651 -41.04 -1.85 24.78
C HIS A 651 -40.48 -1.52 26.17
N PRO A 652 -41.34 -1.11 27.14
CA PRO A 652 -40.91 -0.85 28.50
C PRO A 652 -40.25 -2.08 29.13
N ARG A 653 -39.26 -1.88 30.01
CA ARG A 653 -38.41 -2.94 30.60
C ARG A 653 -37.52 -3.69 29.60
N GLY A 654 -37.44 -3.23 28.35
CA GLY A 654 -36.50 -3.73 27.36
C GLY A 654 -35.04 -3.43 27.73
N THR A 655 -34.12 -4.18 27.12
CA THR A 655 -32.67 -3.92 27.25
C THR A 655 -32.15 -3.26 25.98
N VAL A 656 -31.34 -2.22 26.12
CA VAL A 656 -30.60 -1.61 25.01
C VAL A 656 -29.11 -1.87 25.15
N VAL A 657 -28.43 -2.08 24.01
CA VAL A 657 -26.99 -2.33 23.98
C VAL A 657 -26.29 -1.18 23.28
N VAL A 658 -25.26 -0.61 23.89
CA VAL A 658 -24.50 0.52 23.34
C VAL A 658 -23.01 0.39 23.64
N PRO A 659 -22.11 0.96 22.82
CA PRO A 659 -20.69 1.01 23.14
C PRO A 659 -20.35 1.76 24.44
N ILE A 660 -19.18 1.46 25.01
CA ILE A 660 -18.69 2.10 26.24
C ILE A 660 -18.58 3.63 26.15
N HIS A 661 -18.33 4.17 24.94
CA HIS A 661 -18.18 5.60 24.69
C HIS A 661 -19.50 6.35 24.45
N THR A 662 -20.66 5.68 24.39
CA THR A 662 -21.97 6.32 24.13
C THR A 662 -22.39 7.22 25.30
N SER A 663 -23.12 8.31 25.05
CA SER A 663 -23.58 9.26 26.06
C SER A 663 -24.36 8.61 27.21
N SER A 664 -24.33 9.19 28.41
CA SER A 664 -25.16 8.74 29.55
C SER A 664 -26.67 9.04 29.40
N ALA A 665 -27.04 9.77 28.35
CA ALA A 665 -28.45 10.03 28.02
C ALA A 665 -29.24 8.71 27.89
N VAL A 666 -28.61 7.64 27.41
CA VAL A 666 -29.24 6.33 27.25
C VAL A 666 -29.59 5.68 28.59
N GLU A 667 -28.74 5.80 29.63
CA GLU A 667 -29.08 5.33 30.97
C GLU A 667 -30.22 6.16 31.58
N GLN A 668 -30.22 7.48 31.40
CA GLN A 668 -31.28 8.33 31.93
C GLN A 668 -32.64 8.00 31.28
N ILE A 669 -32.66 7.75 29.97
CA ILE A 669 -33.85 7.30 29.25
C ILE A 669 -34.26 5.91 29.72
N ALA A 670 -33.32 4.97 29.82
CA ALA A 670 -33.61 3.60 30.26
C ALA A 670 -34.26 3.55 31.65
N ARG A 671 -33.75 4.34 32.61
CA ARG A 671 -34.34 4.45 33.96
C ARG A 671 -35.81 4.91 33.93
N ARG A 672 -36.19 5.81 33.02
CA ARG A 672 -37.58 6.31 32.90
C ARG A 672 -38.56 5.25 32.40
N HIS A 673 -38.08 4.24 31.69
CA HIS A 673 -38.88 3.17 31.09
C HIS A 673 -38.67 1.80 31.78
N ASP A 674 -38.10 1.79 32.99
CA ASP A 674 -37.67 0.59 33.73
C ASP A 674 -36.78 -0.36 32.91
N GLY A 675 -36.09 0.18 31.90
CA GLY A 675 -35.21 -0.54 30.98
C GLY A 675 -33.82 -0.77 31.55
N LYS A 676 -33.02 -1.56 30.81
CA LYS A 676 -31.62 -1.86 31.14
C LYS A 676 -30.68 -1.45 30.01
N VAL A 677 -29.46 -1.06 30.36
CA VAL A 677 -28.40 -0.74 29.39
C VAL A 677 -27.25 -1.74 29.56
N ILE A 678 -26.79 -2.31 28.46
CA ILE A 678 -25.57 -3.13 28.40
C ILE A 678 -24.51 -2.36 27.61
N ARG A 679 -23.33 -2.19 28.22
CA ARG A 679 -22.18 -1.51 27.62
C ARG A 679 -21.24 -2.53 26.98
N THR A 680 -20.86 -2.33 25.73
CA THR A 680 -19.90 -3.20 25.01
C THR A 680 -18.58 -2.50 24.72
N LYS A 681 -17.61 -3.26 24.20
CA LYS A 681 -16.44 -2.68 23.54
C LYS A 681 -16.85 -1.75 22.39
N ALA A 682 -15.97 -0.84 22.00
CA ALA A 682 -16.22 0.12 20.93
C ALA A 682 -16.29 -0.52 19.53
N SER A 683 -15.88 -1.78 19.40
CA SER A 683 -15.88 -2.47 18.11
C SER A 683 -17.31 -2.80 17.64
N PRO A 684 -17.63 -2.60 16.34
CA PRO A 684 -18.92 -2.98 15.78
C PRO A 684 -19.29 -4.46 16.02
N THR A 685 -18.30 -5.36 15.95
CA THR A 685 -18.49 -6.79 16.20
C THR A 685 -19.00 -7.07 17.62
N ALA A 686 -18.47 -6.38 18.64
CA ALA A 686 -18.92 -6.58 20.02
C ALA A 686 -20.38 -6.16 20.22
N LEU A 687 -20.81 -5.10 19.53
CA LEU A 687 -22.20 -4.64 19.54
C LEU A 687 -23.12 -5.69 18.88
N MET A 688 -22.71 -6.25 17.74
CA MET A 688 -23.43 -7.31 17.05
C MET A 688 -23.56 -8.59 17.90
N GLU A 689 -22.47 -9.03 18.54
CA GLU A 689 -22.45 -10.22 19.40
C GLU A 689 -23.37 -10.07 20.61
N ALA A 690 -23.33 -8.91 21.28
CA ALA A 690 -24.18 -8.62 22.43
C ALA A 690 -25.68 -8.51 22.06
N SER A 691 -25.97 -8.20 20.80
CA SER A 691 -27.32 -8.11 20.25
C SER A 691 -27.94 -9.46 19.88
N LEU A 692 -27.16 -10.55 19.90
CA LEU A 692 -27.68 -11.88 19.57
C LEU A 692 -28.72 -12.33 20.62
N PRO A 693 -29.89 -12.84 20.20
CA PRO A 693 -30.90 -13.36 21.13
C PRO A 693 -30.38 -14.49 22.03
N SER A 694 -29.39 -15.26 21.56
CA SER A 694 -28.73 -16.31 22.35
C SER A 694 -27.85 -15.77 23.48
N ALA A 695 -27.35 -14.54 23.34
CA ALA A 695 -26.56 -13.87 24.37
C ALA A 695 -27.46 -13.13 25.35
N ASN A 696 -28.43 -12.36 24.83
CA ASN A 696 -29.34 -11.55 25.64
C ASN A 696 -30.76 -11.55 25.03
N PRO A 697 -31.72 -12.32 25.58
CA PRO A 697 -33.04 -12.48 24.96
C PRO A 697 -33.95 -11.24 25.05
N ASN A 698 -33.64 -10.31 25.96
CA ASN A 698 -34.46 -9.11 26.21
C ASN A 698 -33.96 -7.86 25.47
N VAL A 699 -32.98 -7.99 24.57
CA VAL A 699 -32.46 -6.84 23.83
C VAL A 699 -33.47 -6.42 22.76
N VAL A 700 -33.90 -5.16 22.83
CA VAL A 700 -34.88 -4.57 21.90
C VAL A 700 -34.21 -3.68 20.85
N LEU A 701 -33.04 -3.12 21.17
CA LEU A 701 -32.27 -2.25 20.28
C LEU A 701 -30.79 -2.32 20.65
N ALA A 702 -29.92 -2.28 19.65
CA ALA A 702 -28.54 -1.84 19.86
C ALA A 702 -28.17 -0.72 18.90
N GLY A 703 -27.26 0.15 19.28
CA GLY A 703 -26.82 1.25 18.43
C GLY A 703 -25.62 1.99 18.99
N SER A 704 -25.07 2.88 18.17
CA SER A 704 -23.97 3.77 18.57
C SER A 704 -24.16 5.16 18.00
N GLY A 705 -23.39 6.12 18.52
CA GLY A 705 -23.26 7.46 17.93
C GLY A 705 -22.77 7.47 16.48
N ASP A 706 -22.32 6.33 15.93
CA ASP A 706 -21.92 6.17 14.52
C ASP A 706 -23.13 6.01 13.57
N MET A 707 -24.34 6.36 14.03
CA MET A 707 -25.55 6.45 13.22
C MET A 707 -26.10 5.11 12.71
N GLY A 708 -25.69 3.99 13.32
CA GLY A 708 -26.14 2.63 12.99
C GLY A 708 -26.97 2.01 14.11
N PHE A 709 -28.04 1.29 13.73
CA PHE A 709 -28.94 0.61 14.66
C PHE A 709 -29.16 -0.86 14.29
N ILE A 710 -29.18 -1.74 15.29
CA ILE A 710 -29.39 -3.17 15.19
C ILE A 710 -30.72 -3.51 15.85
N PHE A 711 -31.54 -4.29 15.13
CA PHE A 711 -32.82 -4.79 15.64
C PHE A 711 -32.73 -6.32 15.74
N PRO A 712 -32.47 -6.88 16.94
CA PRO A 712 -32.21 -8.31 17.13
C PRO A 712 -33.29 -9.25 16.58
N GLN A 713 -34.53 -8.79 16.56
CA GLN A 713 -35.69 -9.51 16.01
C GLN A 713 -35.64 -9.70 14.49
N LEU A 714 -34.88 -8.86 13.77
CA LEU A 714 -34.66 -8.95 12.34
C LEU A 714 -33.38 -9.72 12.03
N HIS A 715 -32.23 -9.15 12.41
CA HIS A 715 -30.90 -9.77 12.28
C HIS A 715 -29.88 -9.05 13.19
N PRO A 716 -28.73 -9.66 13.53
CA PRO A 716 -27.78 -9.11 14.50
C PRO A 716 -26.78 -8.12 13.87
N GLY A 717 -27.23 -7.29 12.91
CA GLY A 717 -26.39 -6.33 12.20
C GLY A 717 -27.09 -4.99 12.01
N PHE A 718 -26.36 -3.98 11.56
CA PHE A 718 -26.93 -2.64 11.35
C PHE A 718 -27.90 -2.64 10.17
N ASP A 719 -29.04 -1.97 10.33
CA ASP A 719 -30.05 -1.88 9.29
C ASP A 719 -30.79 -0.53 9.35
N ALA A 720 -30.36 0.40 8.49
CA ALA A 720 -31.01 1.68 8.33
C ALA A 720 -32.36 1.57 7.62
N MET A 721 -32.52 0.61 6.71
CA MET A 721 -33.75 0.44 5.94
C MET A 721 -34.91 0.00 6.85
N PHE A 722 -34.64 -0.93 7.76
CA PHE A 722 -35.61 -1.33 8.78
C PHE A 722 -35.84 -0.23 9.83
N CYS A 723 -34.77 0.50 10.19
CA CYS A 723 -34.88 1.63 11.11
C CYS A 723 -35.86 2.69 10.60
N ILE A 724 -35.83 3.03 9.30
CA ILE A 724 -36.77 3.99 8.69
C ILE A 724 -38.21 3.52 8.86
N ALA A 725 -38.50 2.26 8.52
CA ALA A 725 -39.84 1.70 8.69
C ALA A 725 -40.29 1.69 10.15
N LYS A 726 -39.37 1.38 11.08
CA LYS A 726 -39.61 1.46 12.53
C LYS A 726 -39.89 2.87 13.00
N VAL A 727 -39.19 3.88 12.49
CA VAL A 727 -39.47 5.29 12.83
C VAL A 727 -40.87 5.68 12.38
N ILE A 728 -41.29 5.31 11.16
CA ILE A 728 -42.67 5.55 10.69
C ILE A 728 -43.69 4.89 11.61
N GLU A 729 -43.47 3.61 11.98
CA GLU A 729 -44.32 2.88 12.91
C GLU A 729 -44.43 3.60 14.26
N MET A 730 -43.29 3.94 14.87
CA MET A 730 -43.25 4.55 16.19
C MET A 730 -43.88 5.94 16.21
N LEU A 731 -43.62 6.79 15.21
CA LEU A 731 -44.25 8.11 15.11
C LEU A 731 -45.78 8.01 14.92
N THR A 732 -46.24 6.99 14.18
CA THR A 732 -47.67 6.76 13.96
C THR A 732 -48.36 6.23 15.21
N VAL A 733 -47.77 5.25 15.89
CA VAL A 733 -48.34 4.64 17.11
C VAL A 733 -48.30 5.61 18.30
N GLN A 734 -47.26 6.42 18.42
CA GLN A 734 -47.09 7.36 19.53
C GLN A 734 -47.77 8.71 19.28
N GLU A 735 -48.28 8.95 18.06
CA GLU A 735 -48.90 10.22 17.64
C GLU A 735 -48.03 11.46 17.93
N ARG A 736 -46.71 11.33 17.75
CA ARG A 736 -45.73 12.39 18.04
C ARG A 736 -44.85 12.68 16.84
N SER A 737 -44.21 13.86 16.87
CA SER A 737 -43.22 14.29 15.89
C SER A 737 -41.80 14.10 16.42
N LEU A 738 -40.81 14.01 15.52
CA LEU A 738 -39.39 13.94 15.91
C LEU A 738 -38.98 15.13 16.79
N ALA A 739 -39.44 16.34 16.44
CA ALA A 739 -39.14 17.55 17.20
C ALA A 739 -39.71 17.50 18.62
N SER A 740 -40.98 17.08 18.79
CA SER A 740 -41.57 16.94 20.14
C SER A 740 -40.82 15.91 20.99
N ILE A 741 -40.43 14.76 20.42
CA ILE A 741 -39.69 13.76 21.20
C ILE A 741 -38.29 14.30 21.57
N ARG A 742 -37.63 14.99 20.63
CA ARG A 742 -36.33 15.62 20.87
C ARG A 742 -36.38 16.66 22.00
N ASP A 743 -37.37 17.55 21.95
CA ASP A 743 -37.42 18.73 22.80
C ASP A 743 -38.04 18.43 24.18
N ASP A 744 -39.01 17.50 24.25
CA ASP A 744 -39.73 17.20 25.50
C ASP A 744 -39.07 16.05 26.30
N ASP A 745 -38.53 15.02 25.63
CA ASP A 745 -38.16 13.77 26.29
C ASP A 745 -36.65 13.57 26.42
N LEU A 746 -35.82 14.14 25.54
CA LEU A 746 -34.40 13.84 25.56
C LEU A 746 -33.66 14.53 26.72
N PRO A 747 -32.84 13.81 27.50
CA PRO A 747 -32.06 14.43 28.55
C PRO A 747 -30.97 15.35 27.98
N GLN A 748 -30.71 16.46 28.69
CA GLN A 748 -29.66 17.41 28.37
C GLN A 748 -28.31 16.89 28.89
N VAL A 749 -27.62 16.09 28.06
CA VAL A 749 -26.28 15.56 28.37
C VAL A 749 -25.27 16.15 27.39
N SER A 750 -24.22 16.78 27.92
CA SER A 750 -23.06 17.21 27.14
C SER A 750 -22.12 16.03 26.99
N HIS A 751 -21.87 15.63 25.74
CA HIS A 751 -20.92 14.57 25.38
C HIS A 751 -19.96 15.11 24.32
N ARG A 752 -18.66 15.01 24.57
CA ARG A 752 -17.62 15.51 23.66
C ARG A 752 -16.45 14.54 23.59
N SER A 753 -15.79 14.53 22.44
CA SER A 753 -14.60 13.74 22.20
C SER A 753 -13.43 14.61 21.73
N TYR A 754 -12.21 14.14 22.02
CA TYR A 754 -10.96 14.74 21.57
C TYR A 754 -9.94 13.63 21.28
N THR A 755 -9.18 13.76 20.20
CA THR A 755 -8.20 12.73 19.80
C THR A 755 -6.78 13.25 19.96
N VAL A 756 -5.90 12.43 20.55
CA VAL A 756 -4.49 12.74 20.79
C VAL A 756 -3.62 11.68 20.12
N ARG A 757 -2.53 12.09 19.47
CA ARG A 757 -1.53 11.15 18.93
C ARG A 757 -0.81 10.44 20.09
N CYS A 758 -0.77 9.11 20.05
CA CYS A 758 -0.12 8.27 21.05
C CYS A 758 0.62 7.09 20.37
N PRO A 759 1.96 7.05 20.42
CA PRO A 759 2.75 5.96 19.83
C PRO A 759 2.37 4.58 20.38
N TRP A 760 2.50 3.54 19.55
CA TRP A 760 2.16 2.16 19.90
C TRP A 760 2.86 1.64 21.16
N THR A 761 4.15 1.95 21.30
CA THR A 761 4.98 1.57 22.44
C THR A 761 4.49 2.18 23.75
N VAL A 762 3.87 3.36 23.69
CA VAL A 762 3.43 4.14 24.86
C VAL A 762 2.01 3.76 25.28
N LYS A 763 1.13 3.36 24.36
CA LYS A 763 -0.28 3.05 24.65
C LYS A 763 -0.48 2.12 25.85
N GLY A 764 0.25 1.01 25.90
CA GLY A 764 0.16 0.05 27.01
C GLY A 764 0.61 0.63 28.34
N ALA A 765 1.67 1.43 28.33
CA ALA A 765 2.16 2.12 29.54
C ALA A 765 1.19 3.20 30.01
N LEU A 766 0.59 3.96 29.08
CA LEU A 766 -0.43 4.96 29.38
C LEU A 766 -1.66 4.31 30.03
N MET A 767 -2.17 3.20 29.47
CA MET A 767 -3.33 2.51 30.04
C MET A 767 -3.02 2.02 31.46
N ARG A 768 -1.85 1.41 31.68
CA ARG A 768 -1.41 0.97 33.00
C ARG A 768 -1.35 2.14 33.99
N HIS A 769 -0.72 3.24 33.58
CA HIS A 769 -0.61 4.44 34.41
C HIS A 769 -1.98 4.99 34.81
N LEU A 770 -2.96 5.03 33.89
CA LEU A 770 -4.31 5.48 34.19
C LEU A 770 -5.03 4.55 35.18
N VAL A 771 -4.84 3.23 35.07
CA VAL A 771 -5.39 2.25 36.02
C VAL A 771 -4.76 2.39 37.40
N GLU A 772 -3.44 2.59 37.48
CA GLU A 772 -2.71 2.70 38.75
C GLU A 772 -2.94 4.04 39.48
N THR A 773 -3.31 5.10 38.76
CA THR A 773 -3.50 6.45 39.32
C THR A 773 -4.91 6.74 39.81
N HIS A 774 -5.88 5.88 39.53
CA HIS A 774 -7.28 6.06 39.92
C HIS A 774 -7.74 4.93 40.84
N ASN A 775 -8.74 5.21 41.68
CA ASN A 775 -9.29 4.20 42.59
C ASN A 775 -10.08 3.13 41.81
N GLU A 776 -9.90 1.86 42.17
CA GLU A 776 -10.48 0.70 41.48
C GLU A 776 -12.01 0.76 41.42
N GLU A 777 -12.66 1.25 42.47
CA GLU A 777 -14.13 1.39 42.55
C GLU A 777 -14.72 2.35 41.51
N ASN A 778 -13.91 3.27 40.98
CA ASN A 778 -14.33 4.28 40.01
C ASN A 778 -13.99 3.89 38.56
N LEU A 779 -13.44 2.69 38.31
CA LEU A 779 -12.95 2.28 37.01
C LEU A 779 -13.86 1.25 36.32
N GLU A 780 -14.18 1.51 35.05
CA GLU A 780 -14.79 0.55 34.12
C GLU A 780 -13.78 0.19 33.02
N LEU A 781 -13.33 -1.07 32.97
CA LEU A 781 -12.26 -1.56 32.08
C LEU A 781 -12.79 -2.44 30.93
N VAL A 782 -14.01 -2.14 30.42
CA VAL A 782 -14.62 -2.89 29.31
C VAL A 782 -13.80 -2.75 28.03
N ASP A 783 -13.40 -1.52 27.71
CA ASP A 783 -12.56 -1.16 26.57
C ASP A 783 -11.90 0.20 26.84
N GLY A 784 -10.58 0.24 26.90
CA GLY A 784 -9.84 1.39 27.45
C GLY A 784 -10.03 1.56 28.96
N VAL A 785 -9.84 2.80 29.44
CA VAL A 785 -9.99 3.16 30.86
C VAL A 785 -11.09 4.21 30.99
N LYS A 786 -12.25 3.80 31.51
CA LYS A 786 -13.34 4.72 31.83
C LYS A 786 -13.36 5.01 33.33
N ILE A 787 -13.29 6.28 33.66
CA ILE A 787 -13.19 6.82 35.01
C ILE A 787 -14.53 7.48 35.33
N ARG A 788 -15.18 7.01 36.39
CA ARG A 788 -16.47 7.52 36.87
C ARG A 788 -16.25 8.54 37.98
N PHE A 789 -17.10 9.56 37.96
CA PHE A 789 -17.22 10.58 38.98
C PHE A 789 -18.66 10.62 39.50
N GLU A 790 -18.95 11.49 40.47
CA GLU A 790 -20.30 11.70 40.99
C GLU A 790 -21.26 12.23 39.90
N ASP A 791 -22.57 12.09 40.09
CA ASP A 791 -23.63 12.61 39.20
C ASP A 791 -23.63 12.06 37.75
N ASP A 792 -23.32 10.77 37.55
CA ASP A 792 -23.24 10.12 36.23
C ASP A 792 -22.17 10.73 35.29
N ASN A 793 -21.22 11.49 35.84
CA ASN A 793 -20.10 12.09 35.11
C ASN A 793 -19.02 11.04 34.85
N TRP A 794 -18.43 11.05 33.65
CA TRP A 794 -17.34 10.13 33.34
C TRP A 794 -16.41 10.65 32.24
N ILE A 795 -15.19 10.13 32.27
CA ILE A 795 -14.16 10.33 31.25
C ILE A 795 -13.70 8.96 30.77
N LEU A 796 -13.59 8.77 29.46
CA LEU A 796 -13.07 7.54 28.87
C LEU A 796 -11.82 7.87 28.06
N ILE A 797 -10.75 7.12 28.29
CA ILE A 797 -9.55 7.14 27.48
C ILE A 797 -9.48 5.80 26.75
N LEU A 798 -9.72 5.84 25.44
CA LEU A 798 -9.82 4.67 24.57
C LEU A 798 -8.67 4.66 23.56
N PRO A 799 -7.74 3.70 23.62
CA PRO A 799 -6.69 3.57 22.61
C PRO A 799 -7.28 3.10 21.28
N ASP A 800 -6.89 3.74 20.18
CA ASP A 800 -7.31 3.28 18.85
C ASP A 800 -6.66 1.92 18.51
N ALA A 801 -7.42 1.02 17.90
CA ALA A 801 -6.97 -0.34 17.60
C ALA A 801 -6.09 -0.45 16.34
N GLY A 802 -6.11 0.54 15.43
CA GLY A 802 -5.44 0.51 14.14
C GLY A 802 -4.50 1.68 13.85
N GLU A 803 -4.62 2.80 14.58
CA GLU A 803 -3.84 4.01 14.36
C GLU A 803 -3.10 4.43 15.65
N PRO A 804 -1.96 5.15 15.58
CA PRO A 804 -1.22 5.62 16.76
C PRO A 804 -1.92 6.81 17.44
N LEU A 805 -3.19 6.63 17.82
CA LEU A 805 -4.08 7.61 18.41
C LEU A 805 -4.71 7.04 19.70
N VAL A 806 -5.15 7.95 20.57
CA VAL A 806 -6.00 7.70 21.73
C VAL A 806 -7.14 8.70 21.69
N HIS A 807 -8.36 8.22 21.90
CA HIS A 807 -9.57 9.04 21.96
C HIS A 807 -9.97 9.27 23.40
N LEU A 808 -10.17 10.54 23.75
CA LEU A 808 -10.70 10.98 25.02
C LEU A 808 -12.17 11.33 24.81
N PHE A 809 -13.04 10.84 25.68
CA PHE A 809 -14.45 11.18 25.72
C PHE A 809 -14.78 11.69 27.11
N ALA A 810 -15.60 12.73 27.21
CA ALA A 810 -16.15 13.19 28.47
C ALA A 810 -17.65 13.42 28.33
N ASN A 811 -18.35 13.12 29.42
CA ASN A 811 -19.80 13.12 29.46
C ASN A 811 -20.30 13.61 30.82
N SER A 812 -21.18 14.61 30.80
CA SER A 812 -21.83 15.15 32.00
C SER A 812 -23.11 15.90 31.63
N ASN A 813 -23.99 16.12 32.61
CA ASN A 813 -25.09 17.09 32.49
C ASN A 813 -24.58 18.55 32.53
N ASP A 814 -23.35 18.80 33.01
CA ASP A 814 -22.71 20.12 33.01
C ASP A 814 -21.71 20.25 31.84
N ARG A 815 -22.00 21.18 30.93
CA ARG A 815 -21.15 21.48 29.79
C ARG A 815 -19.78 22.04 30.19
N ASN A 816 -19.71 22.84 31.26
CA ASN A 816 -18.44 23.43 31.72
C ASN A 816 -17.52 22.34 32.26
N TRP A 817 -18.07 21.41 33.05
CA TRP A 817 -17.32 20.26 33.56
C TRP A 817 -16.72 19.41 32.43
N VAL A 818 -17.47 19.17 31.35
CA VAL A 818 -16.98 18.42 30.17
C VAL A 818 -15.78 19.13 29.53
N ASP A 819 -15.88 20.44 29.31
CA ASP A 819 -14.84 21.22 28.65
C ASP A 819 -13.57 21.35 29.50
N GLU A 820 -13.72 21.50 30.83
CA GLU A 820 -12.60 21.53 31.77
C GLU A 820 -11.93 20.16 31.90
N SER A 821 -12.72 19.10 32.09
CA SER A 821 -12.24 17.72 32.23
C SER A 821 -11.50 17.24 30.99
N LEU A 822 -12.00 17.54 29.78
CA LEU A 822 -11.29 17.20 28.54
C LEU A 822 -9.96 17.93 28.42
N ARG A 823 -9.88 19.20 28.80
CA ARG A 823 -8.62 19.97 28.77
C ARG A 823 -7.61 19.40 29.76
N GLU A 824 -8.05 19.07 30.97
CA GLU A 824 -7.21 18.49 32.00
C GLU A 824 -6.62 17.14 31.56
N TYR A 825 -7.48 16.19 31.17
CA TYR A 825 -7.02 14.85 30.78
C TYR A 825 -6.24 14.87 29.47
N ARG A 826 -6.56 15.76 28.54
CA ARG A 826 -5.72 15.98 27.36
C ARG A 826 -4.30 16.38 27.77
N THR A 827 -4.16 17.32 28.68
CA THR A 827 -2.84 17.79 29.16
C THR A 827 -2.09 16.65 29.85
N ARG A 828 -2.76 15.92 30.74
CA ARG A 828 -2.17 14.76 31.44
C ARG A 828 -1.68 13.68 30.46
N VAL A 829 -2.50 13.31 29.47
CA VAL A 829 -2.13 12.32 28.45
C VAL A 829 -0.96 12.81 27.60
N GLN A 830 -0.97 14.07 27.17
CA GLN A 830 0.12 14.65 26.38
C GLN A 830 1.44 14.68 27.16
N SER A 831 1.43 15.17 28.40
CA SER A 831 2.62 15.20 29.24
C SER A 831 3.19 13.81 29.52
N PHE A 832 2.33 12.79 29.72
CA PHE A 832 2.79 11.41 29.88
C PHE A 832 3.48 10.88 28.61
N ILE A 833 2.91 11.17 27.45
CA ILE A 833 3.48 10.75 26.17
C ILE A 833 4.85 11.41 25.94
N GLU A 834 4.96 12.72 26.17
CA GLU A 834 6.21 13.47 26.03
C GLU A 834 7.32 12.94 26.96
N GLN A 835 6.99 12.64 28.23
CA GLN A 835 7.92 12.06 29.20
C GLN A 835 8.43 10.68 28.78
N GLN A 836 7.55 9.80 28.30
CA GLN A 836 7.93 8.45 27.84
C GLN A 836 8.75 8.47 26.55
N GLN A 837 8.67 9.54 25.76
CA GLN A 837 9.46 9.71 24.54
C GLN A 837 10.82 10.37 24.77
N GLY A 838 11.17 10.73 26.02
CA GLY A 838 12.46 11.36 26.34
C GLY A 838 12.60 12.79 25.82
N VAL A 839 11.49 13.46 25.49
CA VAL A 839 11.51 14.89 25.15
C VAL A 839 11.47 15.65 26.45
N GLU A 840 12.64 16.09 26.94
CA GLU A 840 12.70 17.05 28.05
C GLU A 840 11.90 18.29 27.66
N ALA A 841 10.88 18.60 28.47
CA ALA A 841 10.17 19.85 28.37
C ALA A 841 11.17 21.00 28.56
N TYR A 842 11.45 21.76 27.49
CA TYR A 842 11.98 23.11 27.64
C TYR A 842 10.96 23.90 28.45
N SER A 843 11.19 23.93 29.75
CA SER A 843 10.41 24.69 30.69
C SER A 843 10.58 26.17 30.36
N ASN A 844 9.44 26.85 30.18
CA ASN A 844 9.33 28.30 30.19
C ASN A 844 10.14 28.86 31.36
N SER A 845 11.22 29.58 31.04
CA SER A 845 11.96 30.37 32.02
C SER A 845 11.07 31.53 32.48
N PRO A 846 10.88 31.75 33.80
CA PRO A 846 10.20 32.93 34.28
C PRO A 846 11.15 34.13 34.12
N GLN A 847 10.86 35.03 33.17
CA GLN A 847 11.45 36.36 33.18
C GLN A 847 10.88 37.15 34.37
N GLN A 848 11.58 37.10 35.50
CA GLN A 848 11.54 38.16 36.50
C GLN A 848 12.54 39.26 36.11
N SER A 849 11.95 40.39 35.75
CA SER A 849 12.44 41.77 35.83
C SER A 849 13.57 42.06 36.82
N ILE A 850 14.68 42.67 36.36
CA ILE A 850 15.50 43.64 37.11
C ILE A 850 16.10 44.70 36.16
N VAL A 851 15.61 45.94 36.29
CA VAL A 851 16.33 47.23 36.34
C VAL A 851 17.53 47.46 35.40
N SER A 852 17.34 48.26 34.34
CA SER A 852 17.81 49.66 34.17
C SER A 852 17.52 50.16 32.75
#